data_AF-A0A2S0KXJ0-F1
#
_entry.id   AF-A0A2S0KXJ0-F1
#
_cell.length_a   1.000
_cell.length_b   1.000
_cell.length_c   1.000
_cell.angle_alpha   90.00
_cell.angle_beta   90.00
_cell.angle_gamma   90.00
#
_symmetry.space_group_name_H-M   'P 1'
#
loop_
_entity.id
_entity.type
_entity.pdbx_description
1 polymer ?
#
loop_
_entity_poly.entity_id
_entity_poly.type
_entity_poly.pdbx_seq_one_letter_code
_entity_poly.pdbx_strand_id
1 'polypeptide(L)'
;MRLFGVMLIMVLLTNLFAADADLRKIREQAAAWFSGSGTASEARRALETQQPDGSWRDVNYADRNRGHWAPRRHLSRAVVLAAEYRRGREKGAADAKLRDAAVKALGFWAARDCTSPNWWHQSIGTPMELCSAILLLGDGLPSEVLAELRPILDRSEPGMTAQNRVWLAGIQLLKGAIFEQPEWVREGADAVSAELHVAAPGMEGIQPDWSFHQHGPQLQFGNYGLAYFSEMTKWLAILHGTRFALPEEKAEILTSYYRHGLRWVLFDRQMDFSACGRQINGGQVRAKYRSVTGTAARLNRVLGVRHRVTENDFRFSGSRYFPDSDFYVQRNGGDCYWSVKMSSSRTVPSETVNSENLLGRLAGHGATMFMSGRGELVDIGALWEWRQIPGVTSVQDDSPLVCKNPGLRNKCGWVGGLSDDEIGFCAMDFDNGEVAAKKSFFFFGPGMIAVGSDIRSGVDAPVVTTIAQMRTDEEVAVHRFGDLEGTEVANGAFLYRILKTDGKLSAGSEERTGNWKRVTEALSDAPVRGRIFTCAINHGRKPENAFYAYQVVYLPQAAECSAKLLETGSESIHAVAGKDAVMAAFHEAGTVTLPDGTVLEAKQPALVMLRNGRIYAADPGRKRKILDVVLAGRKYRLPFPQGAEAGRTVSVPAER
;
A
#
# COMPACT_ATOMS: atom_id res chain seq x y z
N MET A 1 9.88 -50.75 60.88
CA MET A 1 10.25 -49.55 60.09
C MET A 1 10.71 -49.98 58.70
N ARG A 2 9.81 -49.99 57.71
CA ARG A 2 10.07 -50.12 56.25
C ARG A 2 8.73 -50.39 55.59
N LEU A 3 8.01 -49.34 55.17
CA LEU A 3 6.87 -49.36 54.21
C LEU A 3 6.18 -47.98 54.21
N PHE A 4 6.91 -46.88 54.00
CA PHE A 4 6.31 -45.55 53.78
C PHE A 4 7.18 -44.64 52.89
N GLY A 5 7.99 -45.24 52.00
CA GLY A 5 8.99 -44.50 51.20
C GLY A 5 8.87 -44.68 49.68
N VAL A 6 7.77 -45.23 49.16
CA VAL A 6 7.62 -45.50 47.70
C VAL A 6 6.41 -44.79 47.08
N MET A 7 5.46 -44.28 47.88
CA MET A 7 4.25 -43.65 47.33
C MET A 7 4.34 -42.13 47.11
N LEU A 8 5.42 -41.47 47.58
CA LEU A 8 5.59 -40.02 47.44
C LEU A 8 6.49 -39.61 46.25
N ILE A 9 7.20 -40.57 45.62
CA ILE A 9 8.06 -40.30 44.45
C ILE A 9 7.31 -40.52 43.13
N MET A 10 6.22 -41.30 43.11
CA MET A 10 5.38 -41.48 41.91
C MET A 10 4.40 -40.32 41.64
N VAL A 11 4.10 -39.48 42.64
CA VAL A 11 3.22 -38.30 42.46
C VAL A 11 4.01 -37.03 42.09
N LEU A 12 5.35 -37.06 42.22
CA LEU A 12 6.23 -35.96 41.80
C LEU A 12 6.88 -36.16 40.42
N LEU A 13 6.80 -37.37 39.83
CA LEU A 13 7.29 -37.66 38.47
C LEU A 13 6.18 -37.69 37.40
N THR A 14 4.90 -37.66 37.78
CA THR A 14 3.77 -37.61 36.85
C THR A 14 3.40 -36.20 36.38
N ASN A 15 4.01 -35.16 36.96
CA ASN A 15 3.85 -33.76 36.52
C ASN A 15 4.99 -33.22 35.63
N LEU A 16 6.01 -34.03 35.33
CA LEU A 16 7.15 -33.62 34.47
C LEU A 16 6.91 -33.87 32.97
N PHE A 17 5.82 -34.54 32.61
CA PHE A 17 5.41 -34.78 31.21
C PHE A 17 3.94 -34.44 30.95
N ALA A 18 3.36 -33.53 31.74
CA ALA A 18 2.10 -32.93 31.33
C ALA A 18 2.40 -32.02 30.12
N ALA A 19 1.97 -32.44 28.93
CA ALA A 19 2.07 -31.64 27.72
C ALA A 19 1.59 -30.21 28.00
N ASP A 20 2.47 -29.23 27.75
CA ASP A 20 2.22 -27.84 28.08
C ASP A 20 0.86 -27.40 27.50
N ALA A 21 -0.07 -27.04 28.38
CA ALA A 21 -1.44 -26.73 28.00
C ALA A 21 -1.51 -25.52 27.06
N ASP A 22 -0.61 -24.55 27.22
CA ASP A 22 -0.53 -23.39 26.34
C ASP A 22 0.03 -23.79 24.98
N LEU A 23 1.05 -24.65 24.91
CA LEU A 23 1.57 -25.14 23.62
C LEU A 23 0.52 -25.96 22.85
N ARG A 24 -0.25 -26.81 23.53
CA ARG A 24 -1.39 -27.52 22.92
C ARG A 24 -2.43 -26.55 22.38
N LYS A 25 -2.78 -25.53 23.16
CA LYS A 25 -3.73 -24.49 22.74
C LYS A 25 -3.22 -23.71 21.53
N ILE A 26 -1.95 -23.32 21.50
CA ILE A 26 -1.30 -22.66 20.35
C ILE A 26 -1.36 -23.54 19.10
N ARG A 27 -1.03 -24.84 19.22
CA ARG A 27 -1.11 -25.79 18.09
C ARG A 27 -2.52 -25.87 17.53
N GLU A 28 -3.53 -25.99 18.38
CA GLU A 28 -4.94 -26.06 17.97
C GLU A 28 -5.44 -24.74 17.35
N GLN A 29 -5.10 -23.58 17.94
CA GLN A 29 -5.45 -22.28 17.40
C GLN A 29 -4.75 -22.01 16.06
N ALA A 30 -3.49 -22.42 15.91
CA ALA A 30 -2.75 -22.34 14.65
C ALA A 30 -3.35 -23.27 13.58
N ALA A 31 -3.65 -24.53 13.92
CA ALA A 31 -4.33 -25.46 13.01
C ALA A 31 -5.69 -24.93 12.56
N ALA A 32 -6.49 -24.37 13.48
CA ALA A 32 -7.76 -23.73 13.16
C ALA A 32 -7.60 -22.48 12.28
N TRP A 33 -6.53 -21.69 12.46
CA TRP A 33 -6.24 -20.56 11.59
C TRP A 33 -5.88 -21.02 10.17
N PHE A 34 -5.00 -22.02 10.05
CA PHE A 34 -4.53 -22.54 8.76
C PHE A 34 -5.57 -23.41 8.05
N SER A 35 -6.61 -23.91 8.71
CA SER A 35 -7.66 -24.74 8.09
C SER A 35 -8.49 -23.96 7.06
N GLY A 36 -8.43 -22.62 7.12
CA GLY A 36 -8.99 -21.72 6.12
C GLY A 36 -8.18 -21.60 4.82
N SER A 37 -7.09 -22.33 4.66
CA SER A 37 -6.27 -22.35 3.45
C SER A 37 -6.93 -23.16 2.32
N GLY A 38 -7.06 -22.52 1.15
CA GLY A 38 -7.62 -23.12 -0.06
C GLY A 38 -9.07 -23.57 0.07
N THR A 39 -9.54 -24.26 -0.96
CA THR A 39 -10.90 -24.74 -1.11
C THR A 39 -10.94 -26.26 -1.28
N ALA A 40 -12.11 -26.87 -1.04
CA ALA A 40 -12.32 -28.30 -1.28
C ALA A 40 -12.08 -28.69 -2.75
N SER A 41 -12.36 -27.79 -3.69
CA SER A 41 -12.09 -28.01 -5.12
C SER A 41 -10.59 -28.03 -5.42
N GLU A 42 -9.82 -27.11 -4.85
CA GLU A 42 -8.36 -27.11 -4.99
C GLU A 42 -7.71 -28.35 -4.36
N ALA A 43 -8.18 -28.77 -3.17
CA ALA A 43 -7.72 -29.98 -2.52
C ALA A 43 -8.01 -31.23 -3.37
N ARG A 44 -9.22 -31.34 -3.90
CA ARG A 44 -9.61 -32.43 -4.82
C ARG A 44 -8.72 -32.47 -6.05
N ARG A 45 -8.52 -31.32 -6.71
CA ARG A 45 -7.64 -31.24 -7.88
C ARG A 45 -6.20 -31.62 -7.54
N ALA A 46 -5.68 -31.16 -6.40
CA ALA A 46 -4.34 -31.53 -5.95
C ALA A 46 -4.22 -33.03 -5.72
N LEU A 47 -5.23 -33.65 -5.10
CA LEU A 47 -5.27 -35.10 -4.85
C LEU A 47 -5.32 -35.90 -6.17
N GLU A 48 -6.21 -35.53 -7.10
CA GLU A 48 -6.40 -36.24 -8.38
C GLU A 48 -5.19 -36.16 -9.31
N THR A 49 -4.39 -35.09 -9.20
CA THR A 49 -3.25 -34.84 -10.08
C THR A 49 -1.90 -35.16 -9.44
N GLN A 50 -1.87 -35.63 -8.19
CA GLN A 50 -0.63 -36.01 -7.51
C GLN A 50 -0.05 -37.29 -8.12
N GLN A 51 1.25 -37.29 -8.33
CA GLN A 51 1.98 -38.47 -8.78
C GLN A 51 2.23 -39.46 -7.62
N PRO A 52 2.53 -40.73 -7.90
CA PRO A 52 2.78 -41.73 -6.86
C PRO A 52 3.89 -41.35 -5.86
N ASP A 53 4.88 -40.58 -6.30
CA ASP A 53 6.01 -40.08 -5.50
C ASP A 53 5.68 -38.84 -4.66
N GLY A 54 4.45 -38.32 -4.72
CA GLY A 54 4.02 -37.12 -4.00
C GLY A 54 4.21 -35.81 -4.78
N SER A 55 4.82 -35.85 -5.96
CA SER A 55 5.05 -34.67 -6.81
C SER A 55 3.85 -34.33 -7.71
N TRP A 56 3.99 -33.26 -8.50
CA TRP A 56 3.03 -32.84 -9.51
C TRP A 56 3.74 -32.44 -10.80
N ARG A 57 3.25 -32.94 -11.94
CA ARG A 57 3.90 -32.77 -13.26
C ARG A 57 3.96 -31.32 -13.75
N ASP A 58 2.99 -30.50 -13.35
CA ASP A 58 2.89 -29.09 -13.77
C ASP A 58 3.72 -28.14 -12.89
N VAL A 59 4.48 -28.67 -11.91
CA VAL A 59 5.44 -27.89 -11.12
C VAL A 59 6.82 -28.04 -11.72
N ASN A 60 7.40 -26.93 -12.19
CA ASN A 60 8.80 -26.89 -12.62
C ASN A 60 9.72 -26.84 -11.40
N TYR A 61 10.17 -28.00 -10.91
CA TYR A 61 11.07 -28.11 -9.76
C TYR A 61 12.49 -27.57 -10.00
N ALA A 62 12.88 -27.32 -11.25
CA ALA A 62 14.17 -26.75 -11.62
C ALA A 62 14.13 -25.21 -11.73
N ASP A 63 12.97 -24.58 -11.55
CA ASP A 63 12.83 -23.13 -11.66
C ASP A 63 13.66 -22.38 -10.61
N ARG A 64 14.25 -21.27 -11.05
CA ARG A 64 15.16 -20.40 -10.28
C ARG A 64 14.65 -18.96 -10.21
N ASN A 65 13.42 -18.68 -10.63
CA ASN A 65 12.86 -17.33 -10.53
C ASN A 65 12.89 -16.82 -9.08
N ARG A 66 13.33 -15.58 -8.89
CA ARG A 66 13.51 -14.98 -7.55
C ARG A 66 12.19 -14.51 -6.93
N GLY A 67 11.20 -14.14 -7.73
CA GLY A 67 9.91 -13.62 -7.24
C GLY A 67 8.81 -14.68 -7.29
N HIS A 68 8.62 -15.28 -8.46
CA HIS A 68 7.58 -16.29 -8.73
C HIS A 68 8.17 -17.70 -8.80
N TRP A 69 8.84 -18.11 -7.72
CA TRP A 69 9.51 -19.41 -7.65
C TRP A 69 8.52 -20.58 -7.73
N ALA A 70 8.50 -21.27 -8.87
CA ALA A 70 7.48 -22.28 -9.19
C ALA A 70 7.38 -23.46 -8.21
N PRO A 71 8.47 -23.98 -7.60
CA PRO A 71 8.42 -25.08 -6.63
C PRO A 71 7.53 -24.79 -5.43
N ARG A 72 7.34 -23.50 -5.06
CA ARG A 72 6.44 -23.11 -3.98
C ARG A 72 5.00 -23.64 -4.16
N ARG A 73 4.54 -23.82 -5.42
CA ARG A 73 3.21 -24.41 -5.69
C ARG A 73 3.04 -25.81 -5.11
N HIS A 74 4.12 -26.58 -4.99
CA HIS A 74 4.10 -27.91 -4.37
C HIS A 74 3.66 -27.81 -2.91
N LEU A 75 4.34 -26.96 -2.13
CA LEU A 75 4.05 -26.77 -0.71
C LEU A 75 2.67 -26.13 -0.49
N SER A 76 2.28 -25.19 -1.34
CA SER A 76 0.92 -24.63 -1.33
C SER A 76 -0.15 -25.73 -1.50
N ARG A 77 0.07 -26.72 -2.38
CA ARG A 77 -0.85 -27.86 -2.53
C ARG A 77 -0.85 -28.78 -1.31
N ALA A 78 0.32 -29.05 -0.72
CA ALA A 78 0.43 -29.82 0.51
C ALA A 78 -0.38 -29.18 1.65
N VAL A 79 -0.29 -27.85 1.81
CA VAL A 79 -1.07 -27.09 2.79
C VAL A 79 -2.57 -27.19 2.52
N VAL A 80 -3.01 -27.08 1.26
CA VAL A 80 -4.44 -27.18 0.90
C VAL A 80 -5.01 -28.58 1.17
N LEU A 81 -4.24 -29.64 0.87
CA LEU A 81 -4.60 -31.02 1.20
C LEU A 81 -4.74 -31.21 2.73
N ALA A 82 -3.74 -30.75 3.48
CA ALA A 82 -3.75 -30.82 4.94
C ALA A 82 -4.91 -30.01 5.56
N ALA A 83 -5.26 -28.85 4.96
CA ALA A 83 -6.36 -28.01 5.43
C ALA A 83 -7.73 -28.66 5.20
N GLU A 84 -7.97 -29.27 4.03
CA GLU A 84 -9.21 -30.03 3.79
C GLU A 84 -9.30 -31.25 4.72
N TYR A 85 -8.20 -31.98 4.93
CA TYR A 85 -8.14 -33.08 5.91
C TYR A 85 -8.52 -32.60 7.32
N ARG A 86 -7.92 -31.50 7.80
CA ARG A 86 -8.22 -30.91 9.11
C ARG A 86 -9.69 -30.53 9.24
N ARG A 87 -10.27 -29.88 8.23
CA ARG A 87 -11.71 -29.53 8.20
C ARG A 87 -12.60 -30.77 8.22
N GLY A 88 -12.20 -31.85 7.56
CA GLY A 88 -12.89 -33.14 7.64
C GLY A 88 -12.82 -33.75 9.03
N ARG A 89 -11.64 -33.74 9.67
CA ARG A 89 -11.44 -34.23 11.05
C ARG A 89 -12.32 -33.49 12.06
N GLU A 90 -12.38 -32.16 11.98
CA GLU A 90 -13.23 -31.33 12.84
C GLU A 90 -14.73 -31.64 12.70
N LYS A 91 -15.14 -32.18 11.54
CA LYS A 91 -16.52 -32.60 11.26
C LYS A 91 -16.78 -34.10 11.50
N GLY A 92 -15.79 -34.85 11.97
CA GLY A 92 -15.88 -36.31 12.11
C GLY A 92 -15.90 -37.08 10.78
N ALA A 93 -15.48 -36.46 9.69
CA ALA A 93 -15.49 -37.01 8.32
C ALA A 93 -14.13 -36.83 7.62
N ALA A 94 -13.03 -37.16 8.33
CA ALA A 94 -11.68 -37.05 7.78
C ALA A 94 -11.45 -38.08 6.67
N ASP A 95 -10.99 -37.63 5.50
CA ASP A 95 -10.55 -38.52 4.42
C ASP A 95 -9.04 -38.83 4.57
N ALA A 96 -8.73 -40.09 4.87
CA ALA A 96 -7.35 -40.56 4.99
C ALA A 96 -6.54 -40.36 3.71
N LYS A 97 -7.17 -40.35 2.52
CA LYS A 97 -6.47 -40.09 1.26
C LYS A 97 -5.87 -38.70 1.20
N LEU A 98 -6.56 -37.70 1.76
CA LEU A 98 -6.05 -36.32 1.82
C LEU A 98 -4.84 -36.21 2.74
N ARG A 99 -4.90 -36.86 3.91
CA ARG A 99 -3.76 -36.97 4.83
C ARG A 99 -2.57 -37.62 4.14
N ASP A 100 -2.78 -38.79 3.54
CA ASP A 100 -1.71 -39.58 2.93
C ASP A 100 -1.09 -38.82 1.74
N ALA A 101 -1.90 -38.10 0.95
CA ALA A 101 -1.41 -37.24 -0.12
C ALA A 101 -0.57 -36.06 0.40
N ALA A 102 -1.01 -35.39 1.47
CA ALA A 102 -0.26 -34.31 2.09
C ALA A 102 1.09 -34.83 2.65
N VAL A 103 1.09 -35.97 3.34
CA VAL A 103 2.29 -36.62 3.87
C VAL A 103 3.27 -36.99 2.75
N LYS A 104 2.79 -37.58 1.65
CA LYS A 104 3.63 -37.89 0.48
C LYS A 104 4.26 -36.65 -0.14
N ALA A 105 3.50 -35.55 -0.25
CA ALA A 105 4.05 -34.29 -0.75
C ALA A 105 5.17 -33.78 0.17
N LEU A 106 4.94 -33.78 1.48
CA LEU A 106 5.95 -33.38 2.45
C LEU A 106 7.21 -34.27 2.41
N GLY A 107 7.04 -35.59 2.29
CA GLY A 107 8.17 -36.52 2.11
C GLY A 107 8.94 -36.29 0.81
N PHE A 108 8.24 -36.04 -0.31
CA PHE A 108 8.88 -35.64 -1.57
C PHE A 108 9.72 -34.37 -1.38
N TRP A 109 9.16 -33.36 -0.72
CA TRP A 109 9.87 -32.11 -0.47
C TRP A 109 11.11 -32.30 0.39
N ALA A 110 11.00 -33.09 1.46
CA ALA A 110 12.11 -33.40 2.35
C ALA A 110 13.26 -34.10 1.61
N ALA A 111 12.94 -35.09 0.76
CA ALA A 111 13.93 -35.82 -0.03
C ALA A 111 14.55 -34.98 -1.16
N ARG A 112 13.75 -34.11 -1.80
CA ARG A 112 14.20 -33.33 -2.97
C ARG A 112 14.95 -32.05 -2.59
N ASP A 113 14.61 -31.47 -1.44
CA ASP A 113 15.15 -30.22 -0.91
C ASP A 113 15.23 -29.09 -1.96
N CYS A 114 14.07 -28.66 -2.45
CA CYS A 114 14.02 -27.62 -3.46
C CYS A 114 14.55 -26.28 -2.91
N THR A 115 15.49 -25.65 -3.63
CA THR A 115 16.07 -24.35 -3.24
C THR A 115 15.89 -23.25 -4.30
N SER A 116 15.81 -22.00 -3.82
CA SER A 116 15.63 -20.77 -4.58
C SER A 116 16.85 -19.85 -4.40
N PRO A 117 17.25 -19.08 -5.41
CA PRO A 117 18.30 -18.06 -5.25
C PRO A 117 17.83 -16.84 -4.43
N ASN A 118 16.54 -16.72 -4.11
CA ASN A 118 16.04 -15.69 -3.20
C ASN A 118 15.95 -16.25 -1.78
N TRP A 119 16.70 -15.63 -0.85
CA TRP A 119 16.76 -16.00 0.57
C TRP A 119 15.37 -16.07 1.22
N TRP A 120 14.44 -15.21 0.79
CA TRP A 120 13.09 -15.16 1.35
C TRP A 120 12.37 -16.50 1.22
N HIS A 121 12.52 -17.21 0.09
CA HIS A 121 11.91 -18.53 -0.06
C HIS A 121 12.53 -19.59 0.86
N GLN A 122 13.80 -19.45 1.22
CA GLN A 122 14.53 -20.40 2.06
C GLN A 122 14.24 -20.20 3.54
N SER A 123 14.27 -18.95 4.01
CA SER A 123 14.15 -18.63 5.43
C SER A 123 12.72 -18.28 5.85
N ILE A 124 11.84 -17.92 4.92
CA ILE A 124 10.47 -17.48 5.22
C ILE A 124 9.42 -18.35 4.50
N GLY A 125 9.39 -18.31 3.17
CA GLY A 125 8.30 -18.91 2.38
C GLY A 125 8.16 -20.42 2.61
N THR A 126 9.25 -21.17 2.46
CA THR A 126 9.26 -22.64 2.65
C THR A 126 8.95 -23.02 4.11
N PRO A 127 9.64 -22.47 5.13
CA PRO A 127 9.36 -22.84 6.52
C PRO A 127 7.94 -22.47 6.98
N MET A 128 7.35 -21.37 6.51
CA MET A 128 5.96 -21.01 6.80
C MET A 128 4.97 -22.07 6.29
N GLU A 129 5.12 -22.51 5.04
CA GLU A 129 4.22 -23.49 4.43
C GLU A 129 4.39 -24.87 5.07
N LEU A 130 5.64 -25.26 5.38
CA LEU A 130 5.92 -26.49 6.13
C LEU A 130 5.30 -26.46 7.53
N CYS A 131 5.52 -25.41 8.33
CA CYS A 131 4.91 -25.28 9.65
C CYS A 131 3.38 -25.36 9.57
N SER A 132 2.78 -24.69 8.58
CA SER A 132 1.33 -24.72 8.37
C SER A 132 0.83 -26.14 8.10
N ALA A 133 1.46 -26.87 7.17
CA ALA A 133 1.08 -28.24 6.84
C ALA A 133 1.27 -29.21 8.02
N ILE A 134 2.38 -29.09 8.75
CA ILE A 134 2.67 -29.91 9.94
C ILE A 134 1.59 -29.72 11.01
N LEU A 135 1.25 -28.47 11.34
CA LEU A 135 0.23 -28.15 12.35
C LEU A 135 -1.17 -28.60 11.92
N LEU A 136 -1.49 -28.51 10.63
CA LEU A 136 -2.76 -28.98 10.08
C LEU A 136 -2.91 -30.51 10.18
N LEU A 137 -1.84 -31.26 9.90
CA LEU A 137 -1.83 -32.72 9.99
C LEU A 137 -1.85 -33.21 11.43
N GLY A 138 -1.16 -32.51 12.35
CA GLY A 138 -1.02 -32.90 13.75
C GLY A 138 -0.51 -34.34 13.86
N ASP A 139 -1.17 -35.16 14.68
CA ASP A 139 -0.84 -36.60 14.85
C ASP A 139 -1.00 -37.44 13.57
N GLY A 140 -1.58 -36.87 12.50
CA GLY A 140 -1.63 -37.51 11.19
C GLY A 140 -0.32 -37.48 10.40
N LEU A 141 0.69 -36.73 10.86
CA LEU A 141 2.02 -36.69 10.25
C LEU A 141 2.95 -37.72 10.94
N PRO A 142 3.54 -38.67 10.19
CA PRO A 142 4.53 -39.59 10.75
C PRO A 142 5.77 -38.86 11.31
N SER A 143 6.30 -39.34 12.44
CA SER A 143 7.48 -38.77 13.11
C SER A 143 8.71 -38.74 12.23
N GLU A 144 8.85 -39.71 11.33
CA GLU A 144 9.99 -39.86 10.42
C GLU A 144 10.00 -38.71 9.41
N VAL A 145 8.84 -38.40 8.82
CA VAL A 145 8.70 -37.28 7.88
C VAL A 145 8.95 -35.94 8.57
N LEU A 146 8.49 -35.79 9.83
CA LEU A 146 8.79 -34.59 10.62
C LEU A 146 10.29 -34.43 10.87
N ALA A 147 11.00 -35.52 11.18
CA ALA A 147 12.44 -35.51 11.38
C ALA A 147 13.20 -35.15 10.08
N GLU A 148 12.77 -35.68 8.94
CA GLU A 148 13.36 -35.36 7.62
C GLU A 148 13.15 -33.89 7.21
N LEU A 149 12.05 -33.26 7.62
CA LEU A 149 11.79 -31.84 7.36
C LEU A 149 12.58 -30.90 8.27
N ARG A 150 13.07 -31.38 9.41
CA ARG A 150 13.74 -30.55 10.42
C ARG A 150 14.89 -29.69 9.87
N PRO A 151 15.83 -30.22 9.08
CA PRO A 151 16.93 -29.42 8.53
C PRO A 151 16.46 -28.28 7.60
N ILE A 152 15.31 -28.43 6.95
CA ILE A 152 14.73 -27.38 6.09
C ILE A 152 14.10 -26.28 6.96
N LEU A 153 13.40 -26.66 8.03
CA LEU A 153 12.81 -25.71 9.00
C LEU A 153 13.89 -24.88 9.72
N ASP A 154 15.03 -25.48 10.01
CA ASP A 154 16.14 -24.82 10.73
C ASP A 154 16.88 -23.77 9.87
N ARG A 155 16.55 -23.62 8.58
CA ARG A 155 17.01 -22.49 7.74
C ARG A 155 16.40 -21.14 8.13
N SER A 156 15.35 -21.18 8.94
CA SER A 156 14.69 -20.00 9.47
C SER A 156 15.17 -19.71 10.87
N GLU A 157 15.73 -18.51 11.05
CA GLU A 157 16.21 -18.01 12.34
C GLU A 157 15.63 -16.61 12.60
N PRO A 158 15.34 -16.25 13.85
CA PRO A 158 14.92 -14.88 14.21
C PRO A 158 15.91 -13.81 13.72
N GLY A 159 15.42 -12.65 13.29
CA GLY A 159 16.26 -11.52 12.84
C GLY A 159 15.49 -10.51 11.99
N MET A 160 16.21 -9.65 11.25
CA MET A 160 15.68 -8.63 10.32
C MET A 160 14.83 -7.52 11.00
N THR A 161 14.07 -6.77 10.20
CA THR A 161 13.22 -5.63 10.62
C THR A 161 11.81 -5.76 10.07
N ALA A 162 10.85 -5.11 10.74
CA ALA A 162 9.47 -4.95 10.30
C ALA A 162 8.86 -6.27 9.83
N GLN A 163 8.30 -6.32 8.61
CA GLN A 163 7.55 -7.49 8.17
C GLN A 163 8.41 -8.77 8.06
N ASN A 164 9.68 -8.64 7.69
CA ASN A 164 10.58 -9.80 7.63
C ASN A 164 10.85 -10.38 9.03
N ARG A 165 10.98 -9.52 10.05
CA ARG A 165 11.14 -9.97 11.43
C ARG A 165 9.90 -10.67 11.96
N VAL A 166 8.71 -10.16 11.65
CA VAL A 166 7.44 -10.79 12.06
C VAL A 166 7.31 -12.19 11.48
N TRP A 167 7.69 -12.39 10.21
CA TRP A 167 7.67 -13.72 9.60
C TRP A 167 8.66 -14.68 10.25
N LEU A 168 9.92 -14.26 10.44
CA LEU A 168 10.97 -15.10 11.05
C LEU A 168 10.63 -15.45 12.51
N ALA A 169 10.22 -14.48 13.31
CA ALA A 169 9.75 -14.69 14.68
C ALA A 169 8.52 -15.60 14.74
N GLY A 170 7.61 -15.43 13.79
CA GLY A 170 6.45 -16.30 13.62
C GLY A 170 6.81 -17.75 13.34
N ILE A 171 7.80 -18.00 12.48
CA ILE A 171 8.29 -19.35 12.20
C ILE A 171 8.95 -19.94 13.45
N GLN A 172 9.75 -19.16 14.19
CA GLN A 172 10.35 -19.59 15.46
C GLN A 172 9.28 -20.02 16.47
N LEU A 173 8.21 -19.24 16.59
CA LEU A 173 7.06 -19.56 17.43
C LEU A 173 6.40 -20.88 17.00
N LEU A 174 6.10 -21.06 15.71
CA LEU A 174 5.48 -22.31 15.22
C LEU A 174 6.40 -23.52 15.42
N LYS A 175 7.72 -23.38 15.19
CA LYS A 175 8.69 -24.43 15.51
C LYS A 175 8.66 -24.77 17.00
N GLY A 176 8.59 -23.77 17.88
CA GLY A 176 8.46 -24.00 19.32
C GLY A 176 7.20 -24.80 19.68
N ALA A 177 6.08 -24.50 19.04
CA ALA A 177 4.84 -25.26 19.23
C ALA A 177 4.91 -26.70 18.67
N ILE A 178 5.58 -26.90 17.52
CA ILE A 178 5.75 -28.20 16.86
C ILE A 178 6.70 -29.12 17.66
N PHE A 179 7.82 -28.58 18.13
CA PHE A 179 8.88 -29.34 18.81
C PHE A 179 8.80 -29.27 20.34
N GLU A 180 7.69 -28.76 20.87
CA GLU A 180 7.40 -28.63 22.30
C GLU A 180 8.48 -27.86 23.08
N GLN A 181 8.98 -26.77 22.48
CA GLN A 181 10.00 -25.87 23.04
C GLN A 181 9.36 -24.53 23.47
N PRO A 182 8.93 -24.38 24.74
CA PRO A 182 8.22 -23.18 25.21
C PRO A 182 9.07 -21.90 25.15
N GLU A 183 10.40 -22.00 25.21
CA GLU A 183 11.32 -20.88 25.09
C GLU A 183 11.38 -20.33 23.66
N TRP A 184 11.27 -21.16 22.62
CA TRP A 184 11.18 -20.69 21.24
C TRP A 184 9.85 -19.98 20.96
N VAL A 185 8.76 -20.46 21.59
CA VAL A 185 7.46 -19.76 21.55
C VAL A 185 7.57 -18.40 22.21
N ARG A 186 8.22 -18.31 23.39
CA ARG A 186 8.46 -17.03 24.08
C ARG A 186 9.27 -16.07 23.21
N GLU A 187 10.40 -16.52 22.68
CA GLU A 187 11.27 -15.73 21.82
C GLU A 187 10.52 -15.15 20.61
N GLY A 188 9.75 -16.00 19.92
CA GLY A 188 8.93 -15.57 18.79
C GLY A 188 7.83 -14.58 19.18
N ALA A 189 7.11 -14.84 20.28
CA ALA A 189 6.04 -13.97 20.77
C ALA A 189 6.57 -12.60 21.21
N ASP A 190 7.69 -12.57 21.93
CA ASP A 190 8.34 -11.34 22.39
C ASP A 190 8.83 -10.51 21.20
N ALA A 191 9.41 -11.15 20.18
CA ALA A 191 9.84 -10.47 18.96
C ALA A 191 8.65 -9.91 18.15
N VAL A 192 7.55 -10.65 18.01
CA VAL A 192 6.32 -10.16 17.37
C VAL A 192 5.73 -8.97 18.13
N SER A 193 5.66 -9.07 19.47
CA SER A 193 5.17 -7.99 20.34
C SER A 193 6.05 -6.74 20.23
N ALA A 194 7.37 -6.91 20.22
CA ALA A 194 8.32 -5.82 20.07
C ALA A 194 8.17 -5.11 18.72
N GLU A 195 7.93 -5.83 17.62
CA GLU A 195 7.73 -5.23 16.30
C GLU A 195 6.41 -4.47 16.16
N LEU A 196 5.39 -4.77 16.97
CA LEU A 196 4.10 -4.06 16.95
C LEU A 196 4.18 -2.73 17.70
N HIS A 197 4.75 -1.71 17.03
CA HIS A 197 4.88 -0.34 17.51
C HIS A 197 4.85 0.68 16.36
N VAL A 198 4.73 1.96 16.71
CA VAL A 198 4.96 3.07 15.76
C VAL A 198 6.47 3.27 15.63
N ALA A 199 7.00 3.06 14.43
CA ALA A 199 8.42 3.13 14.12
C ALA A 199 8.98 4.54 14.34
N ALA A 200 10.27 4.61 14.67
CA ALA A 200 11.00 5.87 14.71
C ALA A 200 11.12 6.48 13.30
N PRO A 201 11.21 7.82 13.17
CA PRO A 201 11.31 8.48 11.87
C PRO A 201 12.41 7.90 10.97
N GLY A 202 12.06 7.57 9.73
CA GLY A 202 12.98 7.01 8.73
C GLY A 202 13.23 5.50 8.85
N MET A 203 12.69 4.85 9.88
CA MET A 203 12.76 3.39 10.04
C MET A 203 11.57 2.71 9.39
N GLU A 204 11.74 1.44 9.02
CA GLU A 204 10.65 0.61 8.49
C GLU A 204 9.59 0.29 9.56
N GLY A 205 8.35 0.05 9.14
CA GLY A 205 7.21 -0.24 10.01
C GLY A 205 6.08 0.78 9.90
N ILE A 206 5.18 0.78 10.89
CA ILE A 206 4.07 1.74 10.99
C ILE A 206 4.64 3.11 11.32
N GLN A 207 4.40 4.11 10.48
CA GLN A 207 4.89 5.47 10.70
C GLN A 207 3.98 6.28 11.63
N PRO A 208 4.45 7.41 12.19
CA PRO A 208 3.63 8.31 13.02
C PRO A 208 2.34 8.79 12.35
N ASP A 209 2.32 8.91 11.02
CA ASP A 209 1.12 9.24 10.23
C ASP A 209 0.20 8.05 9.90
N TRP A 210 0.50 6.86 10.43
CA TRP A 210 -0.18 5.59 10.16
C TRP A 210 -0.02 5.05 8.74
N SER A 211 0.92 5.59 7.96
CA SER A 211 1.45 4.91 6.78
C SER A 211 2.32 3.71 7.18
N PHE A 212 2.72 2.89 6.21
CA PHE A 212 3.63 1.76 6.45
C PHE A 212 4.80 1.79 5.49
N HIS A 213 6.02 1.68 6.02
CA HIS A 213 7.25 1.71 5.24
C HIS A 213 8.00 0.38 5.25
N GLN A 214 8.58 0.00 4.11
CA GLN A 214 9.51 -1.12 3.97
C GLN A 214 10.41 -0.90 2.74
N HIS A 215 11.64 -1.40 2.81
CA HIS A 215 12.77 -1.13 1.92
C HIS A 215 13.24 0.33 2.01
N GLY A 216 13.42 0.78 3.26
CA GLY A 216 13.62 2.19 3.59
C GLY A 216 12.29 2.96 3.63
N PRO A 217 12.33 4.31 3.51
CA PRO A 217 11.15 5.17 3.66
C PRO A 217 10.26 5.14 2.41
N GLN A 218 9.74 3.97 2.05
CA GLN A 218 8.87 3.73 0.90
C GLN A 218 7.46 3.37 1.37
N LEU A 219 6.44 4.03 0.83
CA LEU A 219 5.04 3.63 1.09
C LEU A 219 4.75 2.20 0.59
N GLN A 220 4.28 1.32 1.49
CA GLN A 220 4.09 -0.11 1.23
C GLN A 220 2.75 -0.66 1.77
N PHE A 221 1.70 0.15 1.83
CA PHE A 221 0.36 -0.24 2.35
C PHE A 221 -0.12 -1.59 1.82
N GLY A 222 -0.23 -1.75 0.51
CA GLY A 222 -0.81 -2.93 -0.13
C GLY A 222 0.11 -4.13 -0.21
N ASN A 223 1.39 -3.99 0.14
CA ASN A 223 2.39 -5.04 0.05
C ASN A 223 2.82 -5.47 1.46
N TYR A 224 3.97 -5.01 1.94
CA TYR A 224 4.48 -5.36 3.27
C TYR A 224 3.56 -4.91 4.40
N GLY A 225 2.94 -3.73 4.28
CA GLY A 225 2.01 -3.23 5.30
C GLY A 225 0.73 -4.07 5.43
N LEU A 226 0.25 -4.65 4.34
CA LEU A 226 -0.91 -5.55 4.33
C LEU A 226 -0.54 -6.94 4.87
N ALA A 227 0.65 -7.43 4.50
CA ALA A 227 1.21 -8.64 5.08
C ALA A 227 1.36 -8.49 6.61
N TYR A 228 1.88 -7.36 7.06
CA TYR A 228 2.02 -7.01 8.47
C TYR A 228 0.69 -6.96 9.20
N PHE A 229 -0.31 -6.28 8.65
CA PHE A 229 -1.65 -6.26 9.23
C PHE A 229 -2.24 -7.67 9.41
N SER A 230 -2.04 -8.53 8.40
CA SER A 230 -2.56 -9.89 8.40
C SER A 230 -1.81 -10.81 9.36
N GLU A 231 -0.48 -10.71 9.43
CA GLU A 231 0.35 -11.49 10.33
C GLU A 231 0.14 -11.09 11.79
N MET A 232 0.07 -9.80 12.10
CA MET A 232 -0.21 -9.35 13.47
C MET A 232 -1.60 -9.79 13.94
N THR A 233 -2.61 -9.73 13.06
CA THR A 233 -3.95 -10.26 13.36
C THR A 233 -3.92 -11.77 13.63
N LYS A 234 -3.11 -12.52 12.87
CA LYS A 234 -2.89 -13.96 13.10
C LYS A 234 -2.28 -14.22 14.47
N TRP A 235 -1.25 -13.49 14.87
CA TRP A 235 -0.58 -13.72 16.16
C TRP A 235 -1.45 -13.35 17.35
N LEU A 236 -2.24 -12.28 17.24
CA LEU A 236 -3.29 -11.98 18.24
C LEU A 236 -4.27 -13.16 18.40
N ALA A 237 -4.66 -13.82 17.30
CA ALA A 237 -5.56 -14.96 17.33
C ALA A 237 -4.92 -16.24 17.90
N ILE A 238 -3.71 -16.58 17.43
CA ILE A 238 -3.02 -17.84 17.77
C ILE A 238 -2.53 -17.85 19.22
N LEU A 239 -2.17 -16.70 19.78
CA LEU A 239 -1.65 -16.61 21.15
C LEU A 239 -2.74 -16.28 22.17
N HIS A 240 -3.98 -16.05 21.72
CA HIS A 240 -5.08 -15.58 22.57
C HIS A 240 -5.36 -16.52 23.75
N GLY A 241 -5.31 -15.96 24.97
CA GLY A 241 -5.60 -16.67 26.22
C GLY A 241 -4.56 -17.73 26.58
N THR A 242 -3.31 -17.54 26.15
CA THR A 242 -2.14 -18.32 26.58
C THR A 242 -1.21 -17.40 27.38
N ARG A 243 -0.23 -17.94 28.12
CA ARG A 243 0.79 -17.10 28.79
C ARG A 243 1.71 -16.32 27.82
N PHE A 244 1.58 -16.56 26.52
CA PHE A 244 2.34 -15.89 25.46
C PHE A 244 1.49 -14.87 24.70
N ALA A 245 0.28 -14.57 25.16
CA ALA A 245 -0.60 -13.59 24.53
C ALA A 245 0.09 -12.22 24.38
N LEU A 246 -0.17 -11.56 23.25
CA LEU A 246 0.29 -10.18 23.05
C LEU A 246 -0.44 -9.26 24.04
N PRO A 247 0.22 -8.22 24.56
CA PRO A 247 -0.42 -7.21 25.39
C PRO A 247 -1.59 -6.51 24.67
N GLU A 248 -2.61 -6.11 25.43
CA GLU A 248 -3.82 -5.48 24.87
C GLU A 248 -3.51 -4.18 24.12
N GLU A 249 -2.53 -3.38 24.58
CA GLU A 249 -2.16 -2.13 23.88
C GLU A 249 -1.67 -2.36 22.45
N LYS A 250 -1.19 -3.57 22.13
CA LYS A 250 -0.75 -3.92 20.77
C LYS A 250 -1.92 -4.00 19.80
N ALA A 251 -3.10 -4.43 20.27
CA ALA A 251 -4.30 -4.47 19.46
C ALA A 251 -4.79 -3.06 19.06
N GLU A 252 -4.57 -2.07 19.92
CA GLU A 252 -4.94 -0.67 19.67
C GLU A 252 -4.07 -0.06 18.55
N ILE A 253 -2.77 -0.34 18.55
CA ILE A 253 -1.85 0.08 17.48
C ILE A 253 -2.29 -0.52 16.14
N LEU A 254 -2.61 -1.82 16.13
CA LEU A 254 -3.05 -2.51 14.91
C LEU A 254 -4.40 -1.97 14.38
N THR A 255 -5.34 -1.72 15.30
CA THR A 255 -6.63 -1.11 14.99
C THR A 255 -6.47 0.31 14.45
N SER A 256 -5.54 1.08 15.01
CA SER A 256 -5.23 2.45 14.57
C SER A 256 -4.59 2.46 13.19
N TYR A 257 -3.64 1.57 12.91
CA TYR A 257 -3.06 1.39 11.57
C TYR A 257 -4.12 1.07 10.52
N TYR A 258 -5.08 0.20 10.84
CA TYR A 258 -6.21 -0.06 9.94
C TYR A 258 -7.08 1.18 9.72
N ARG A 259 -7.55 1.82 10.80
CA ARG A 259 -8.52 2.94 10.73
C ARG A 259 -7.92 4.21 10.12
N HIS A 260 -6.68 4.53 10.47
CA HIS A 260 -6.02 5.79 10.12
C HIS A 260 -5.06 5.65 8.93
N GLY A 261 -4.69 4.43 8.55
CA GLY A 261 -3.85 4.10 7.39
C GLY A 261 -4.62 3.36 6.31
N LEU A 262 -4.57 2.01 6.35
CA LEU A 262 -5.02 1.13 5.27
C LEU A 262 -6.44 1.42 4.76
N ARG A 263 -7.39 1.78 5.63
CA ARG A 263 -8.78 2.05 5.23
C ARG A 263 -8.89 3.22 4.25
N TRP A 264 -8.00 4.21 4.32
CA TRP A 264 -8.05 5.41 3.48
C TRP A 264 -7.81 5.12 2.00
N VAL A 265 -7.02 4.10 1.68
CA VAL A 265 -6.67 3.73 0.30
C VAL A 265 -7.61 2.70 -0.31
N LEU A 266 -8.78 2.46 0.30
CA LEU A 266 -9.78 1.50 -0.19
C LEU A 266 -11.03 2.21 -0.69
N PHE A 267 -11.34 2.08 -1.96
CA PHE A 267 -12.53 2.65 -2.60
C PHE A 267 -13.16 1.64 -3.53
N ASP A 268 -14.49 1.53 -3.50
CA ASP A 268 -15.27 0.69 -4.41
C ASP A 268 -14.65 -0.70 -4.71
N ARG A 269 -14.48 -1.49 -3.65
CA ARG A 269 -13.92 -2.85 -3.70
C ARG A 269 -12.50 -2.96 -4.27
N GLN A 270 -11.77 -1.85 -4.32
CA GLN A 270 -10.42 -1.75 -4.85
C GLN A 270 -9.50 -1.03 -3.88
N MET A 271 -8.23 -1.39 -3.92
CA MET A 271 -7.16 -0.62 -3.31
C MET A 271 -6.58 0.33 -4.36
N ASP A 272 -6.20 1.53 -3.94
CA ASP A 272 -5.43 2.47 -4.75
C ASP A 272 -4.20 1.78 -5.37
N PHE A 273 -4.04 1.93 -6.69
CA PHE A 273 -2.91 1.39 -7.43
C PHE A 273 -1.56 1.87 -6.85
N SER A 274 -1.46 3.14 -6.50
CA SER A 274 -0.25 3.78 -5.95
C SER A 274 0.17 3.21 -4.60
N ALA A 275 -0.78 2.60 -3.87
CA ALA A 275 -0.55 1.96 -2.57
C ALA A 275 -0.10 0.48 -2.68
N CYS A 276 -0.11 -0.11 -3.88
CA CYS A 276 0.13 -1.56 -4.06
C CYS A 276 1.61 -1.98 -4.03
N GLY A 277 2.56 -1.02 -4.01
CA GLY A 277 3.99 -1.31 -4.11
C GLY A 277 4.37 -1.91 -5.46
N ARG A 278 5.41 -2.75 -5.50
CA ARG A 278 5.90 -3.37 -6.76
C ARG A 278 5.09 -4.56 -7.27
N GLN A 279 4.24 -5.14 -6.42
CA GLN A 279 3.42 -6.27 -6.83
C GLN A 279 2.34 -5.71 -7.74
N ILE A 280 2.57 -5.81 -9.06
CA ILE A 280 1.71 -5.26 -10.12
C ILE A 280 1.33 -6.38 -11.10
N ASN A 281 0.07 -6.83 -11.01
CA ASN A 281 -0.56 -7.92 -11.74
C ASN A 281 -2.10 -7.74 -11.85
N GLY A 282 -2.73 -8.57 -12.68
CA GLY A 282 -4.17 -8.52 -12.96
C GLY A 282 -5.06 -8.82 -11.76
N GLY A 283 -6.10 -8.01 -11.57
CA GLY A 283 -7.07 -8.17 -10.46
C GLY A 283 -6.52 -7.89 -9.06
N GLN A 284 -5.25 -7.48 -8.92
CA GLN A 284 -4.59 -7.35 -7.61
C GLN A 284 -5.24 -6.32 -6.69
N VAL A 285 -5.73 -5.21 -7.23
CA VAL A 285 -6.28 -4.11 -6.43
C VAL A 285 -7.53 -4.59 -5.69
N ARG A 286 -8.33 -5.44 -6.34
CA ARG A 286 -9.49 -6.11 -5.74
C ARG A 286 -9.07 -7.21 -4.76
N ALA A 287 -8.02 -7.95 -5.07
CA ALA A 287 -7.48 -8.97 -4.16
C ALA A 287 -6.96 -8.35 -2.86
N LYS A 288 -6.22 -7.23 -2.95
CA LYS A 288 -5.71 -6.48 -1.79
C LYS A 288 -6.83 -5.84 -0.98
N TYR A 289 -7.87 -5.29 -1.63
CA TYR A 289 -9.10 -4.86 -0.94
C TYR A 289 -9.71 -6.00 -0.11
N ARG A 290 -9.97 -7.17 -0.73
CA ARG A 290 -10.54 -8.34 -0.03
C ARG A 290 -9.66 -8.82 1.12
N SER A 291 -8.35 -8.75 0.95
CA SER A 291 -7.39 -9.10 2.00
C SER A 291 -7.52 -8.15 3.20
N VAL A 292 -7.51 -6.82 2.99
CA VAL A 292 -7.68 -5.86 4.09
C VAL A 292 -9.02 -6.05 4.80
N THR A 293 -10.13 -6.14 4.05
CA THR A 293 -11.46 -6.27 4.66
C THR A 293 -11.65 -7.60 5.38
N GLY A 294 -11.13 -8.69 4.81
CA GLY A 294 -11.10 -10.01 5.44
C GLY A 294 -10.27 -10.02 6.72
N THR A 295 -9.10 -9.39 6.72
CA THR A 295 -8.24 -9.27 7.90
C THR A 295 -8.89 -8.39 8.97
N ALA A 296 -9.50 -7.25 8.60
CA ALA A 296 -10.22 -6.40 9.54
C ALA A 296 -11.40 -7.14 10.20
N ALA A 297 -12.15 -7.95 9.43
CA ALA A 297 -13.22 -8.78 9.98
C ALA A 297 -12.68 -9.85 10.94
N ARG A 298 -11.51 -10.44 10.65
CA ARG A 298 -10.83 -11.38 11.57
C ARG A 298 -10.39 -10.66 12.84
N LEU A 299 -9.79 -9.48 12.73
CA LEU A 299 -9.37 -8.67 13.86
C LEU A 299 -10.56 -8.35 14.77
N ASN A 300 -11.70 -7.90 14.22
CA ASN A 300 -12.91 -7.66 15.01
C ASN A 300 -13.34 -8.91 15.80
N ARG A 301 -13.30 -10.10 15.19
CA ARG A 301 -13.63 -11.35 15.90
C ARG A 301 -12.64 -11.66 17.02
N VAL A 302 -11.34 -11.49 16.78
CA VAL A 302 -10.29 -11.73 17.78
C VAL A 302 -10.47 -10.79 18.98
N LEU A 303 -10.83 -9.53 18.73
CA LEU A 303 -11.05 -8.52 19.76
C LEU A 303 -12.47 -8.52 20.37
N GLY A 304 -13.33 -9.47 19.99
CA GLY A 304 -14.72 -9.51 20.47
C GLY A 304 -15.60 -8.32 20.00
N VAL A 305 -15.17 -7.57 18.99
CA VAL A 305 -15.90 -6.46 18.41
C VAL A 305 -17.06 -6.98 17.57
N ARG A 306 -18.29 -6.63 17.93
CA ARG A 306 -19.52 -7.10 17.25
C ARG A 306 -19.73 -6.54 15.84
N HIS A 307 -19.04 -5.46 15.49
CA HIS A 307 -19.17 -4.81 14.17
C HIS A 307 -18.73 -5.73 13.04
N ARG A 308 -19.59 -5.91 12.03
CA ARG A 308 -19.24 -6.61 10.80
C ARG A 308 -18.68 -5.61 9.79
N VAL A 309 -17.52 -5.90 9.23
CA VAL A 309 -16.95 -5.09 8.14
C VAL A 309 -17.83 -5.20 6.90
N THR A 310 -18.31 -4.07 6.39
CA THR A 310 -19.17 -3.96 5.20
C THR A 310 -18.69 -2.83 4.28
N GLU A 311 -19.26 -2.73 3.08
CA GLU A 311 -18.92 -1.66 2.14
C GLU A 311 -19.20 -0.26 2.68
N ASN A 312 -20.19 -0.12 3.57
CA ASN A 312 -20.53 1.15 4.20
C ASN A 312 -19.36 1.72 5.04
N ASP A 313 -18.47 0.87 5.57
CA ASP A 313 -17.29 1.33 6.33
C ASP A 313 -16.29 2.12 5.47
N PHE A 314 -16.41 2.04 4.15
CA PHE A 314 -15.57 2.73 3.19
C PHE A 314 -16.31 3.88 2.49
N ARG A 315 -17.57 4.16 2.83
CA ARG A 315 -18.35 5.27 2.26
C ARG A 315 -18.28 6.50 3.18
N PHE A 316 -17.08 7.09 3.31
CA PHE A 316 -16.84 8.26 4.16
C PHE A 316 -16.16 9.38 3.35
N SER A 317 -16.33 10.62 3.80
CA SER A 317 -15.63 11.79 3.27
C SER A 317 -14.48 12.20 4.17
N GLY A 318 -13.51 12.92 3.62
CA GLY A 318 -12.42 13.52 4.36
C GLY A 318 -11.16 13.71 3.54
N SER A 319 -10.26 14.51 4.08
CA SER A 319 -8.93 14.77 3.53
C SER A 319 -7.87 14.17 4.45
N ARG A 320 -6.81 13.60 3.88
CA ARG A 320 -5.68 13.10 4.65
C ARG A 320 -4.38 13.27 3.88
N TYR A 321 -3.42 13.92 4.52
CA TYR A 321 -2.02 13.89 4.10
C TYR A 321 -1.24 12.94 5.03
N PHE A 322 -0.49 12.03 4.44
CA PHE A 322 0.47 11.15 5.09
C PHE A 322 1.85 11.80 4.94
N PRO A 323 2.30 12.66 5.87
CA PRO A 323 3.58 13.32 5.78
C PRO A 323 4.68 12.32 5.51
N ASP A 324 4.88 11.31 6.35
CA ASP A 324 6.02 10.40 6.27
C ASP A 324 6.11 9.65 4.93
N SER A 325 4.99 9.49 4.23
CA SER A 325 4.94 8.84 2.91
C SER A 325 4.87 9.77 1.70
N ASP A 326 4.80 11.09 1.87
CA ASP A 326 4.54 12.05 0.79
C ASP A 326 3.30 11.65 -0.06
N PHE A 327 2.22 11.23 0.61
CA PHE A 327 1.02 10.68 -0.03
C PHE A 327 -0.23 11.42 0.45
N TYR A 328 -1.12 11.80 -0.47
CA TYR A 328 -2.34 12.53 -0.16
C TYR A 328 -3.57 11.74 -0.64
N VAL A 329 -4.65 11.77 0.14
CA VAL A 329 -5.94 11.15 -0.19
C VAL A 329 -7.08 12.13 0.08
N GLN A 330 -7.99 12.28 -0.89
CA GLN A 330 -9.29 12.92 -0.72
C GLN A 330 -10.40 11.88 -0.91
N ARG A 331 -11.35 11.88 0.02
CA ARG A 331 -12.55 11.05 0.01
C ARG A 331 -13.78 11.94 -0.10
N ASN A 332 -14.70 11.57 -0.99
CA ASN A 332 -15.99 12.22 -1.12
C ASN A 332 -17.10 11.16 -1.07
N GLY A 333 -17.37 10.67 0.14
CA GLY A 333 -18.36 9.65 0.41
C GLY A 333 -18.09 8.33 -0.33
N GLY A 334 -19.14 7.82 -0.98
CA GLY A 334 -19.06 6.67 -1.87
C GLY A 334 -19.06 7.05 -3.35
N ASP A 335 -18.86 8.34 -3.67
CA ASP A 335 -19.09 8.87 -5.02
C ASP A 335 -17.79 8.96 -5.81
N CYS A 336 -16.74 9.53 -5.20
CA CYS A 336 -15.41 9.56 -5.80
C CYS A 336 -14.27 9.52 -4.78
N TYR A 337 -13.11 9.14 -5.32
CA TYR A 337 -11.84 9.02 -4.62
C TYR A 337 -10.76 9.76 -5.39
N TRP A 338 -9.82 10.38 -4.67
CA TRP A 338 -8.62 10.98 -5.24
C TRP A 338 -7.40 10.65 -4.39
N SER A 339 -6.26 10.48 -5.03
CA SER A 339 -4.96 10.46 -4.36
C SER A 339 -3.87 11.09 -5.19
N VAL A 340 -2.81 11.52 -4.51
CA VAL A 340 -1.57 11.97 -5.13
C VAL A 340 -0.40 11.28 -4.47
N LYS A 341 0.37 10.52 -5.25
CA LYS A 341 1.64 9.94 -4.82
C LYS A 341 2.81 10.80 -5.28
N MET A 342 3.44 11.43 -4.30
CA MET A 342 4.63 12.25 -4.50
C MET A 342 5.86 11.49 -3.98
N SER A 343 6.99 12.19 -4.01
CA SER A 343 8.21 11.79 -3.33
C SER A 343 9.05 13.02 -3.09
N SER A 344 9.87 12.97 -2.06
CA SER A 344 10.86 13.97 -1.70
C SER A 344 12.23 13.31 -1.57
N SER A 345 13.25 14.10 -1.25
CA SER A 345 14.54 13.57 -0.84
C SER A 345 14.49 12.69 0.42
N ARG A 346 13.35 12.68 1.16
CA ARG A 346 13.14 11.84 2.35
C ARG A 346 12.57 10.46 2.03
N THR A 347 11.91 10.29 0.88
CA THR A 347 11.11 9.08 0.59
C THR A 347 11.61 8.34 -0.65
N VAL A 348 11.27 7.04 -0.72
CA VAL A 348 11.48 6.21 -1.91
C VAL A 348 10.20 6.23 -2.75
N PRO A 349 10.24 6.67 -4.02
CA PRO A 349 9.03 6.79 -4.85
C PRO A 349 8.46 5.44 -5.29
N SER A 350 9.34 4.51 -5.66
CA SER A 350 8.99 3.24 -6.28
C SER A 350 10.20 2.29 -6.24
N GLU A 351 9.96 1.00 -6.46
CA GLU A 351 11.02 -0.03 -6.46
C GLU A 351 10.85 -1.02 -7.61
N THR A 352 11.97 -1.59 -8.07
CA THR A 352 12.00 -2.76 -8.95
C THR A 352 12.86 -3.81 -8.28
N VAL A 353 12.25 -4.92 -7.87
CA VAL A 353 12.91 -6.01 -7.16
C VAL A 353 12.39 -7.32 -7.74
N ASN A 354 13.24 -8.33 -7.88
CA ASN A 354 12.88 -9.66 -8.39
C ASN A 354 12.17 -9.64 -9.76
N SER A 355 12.57 -8.71 -10.65
CA SER A 355 11.94 -8.48 -11.95
C SER A 355 10.44 -8.10 -11.89
N GLU A 356 9.99 -7.55 -10.77
CA GLU A 356 8.66 -6.97 -10.58
C GLU A 356 8.71 -5.44 -10.75
N ASN A 357 7.63 -4.84 -11.25
CA ASN A 357 7.50 -3.39 -11.46
C ASN A 357 8.60 -2.78 -12.35
N LEU A 358 8.82 -3.39 -13.51
CA LEU A 358 9.84 -2.98 -14.49
C LEU A 358 9.58 -1.61 -15.14
N LEU A 359 8.38 -1.06 -14.98
CA LEU A 359 7.95 0.19 -15.64
C LEU A 359 7.54 1.30 -14.65
N GLY A 360 7.61 1.06 -13.34
CA GLY A 360 7.05 1.96 -12.33
C GLY A 360 7.95 3.09 -11.83
N ARG A 361 9.04 3.44 -12.53
CA ARG A 361 9.99 4.48 -12.09
C ARG A 361 9.33 5.82 -11.75
N LEU A 362 8.29 6.20 -12.51
CA LEU A 362 7.65 7.51 -12.43
C LEU A 362 6.45 7.58 -11.45
N ALA A 363 6.09 6.47 -10.80
CA ALA A 363 4.88 6.35 -9.98
C ALA A 363 4.87 7.22 -8.70
N GLY A 364 5.98 7.86 -8.33
CA GLY A 364 6.08 8.79 -7.20
C GLY A 364 6.34 10.24 -7.60
N HIS A 365 6.11 10.62 -8.86
CA HIS A 365 6.41 11.96 -9.39
C HIS A 365 5.16 12.83 -9.52
N GLY A 366 4.29 12.76 -8.50
CA GLY A 366 2.99 13.44 -8.51
C GLY A 366 1.91 12.64 -9.24
N ALA A 367 1.98 11.31 -9.18
CA ALA A 367 1.00 10.44 -9.81
C ALA A 367 -0.37 10.62 -9.14
N THR A 368 -1.39 10.97 -9.91
CA THR A 368 -2.76 11.18 -9.44
C THR A 368 -3.64 9.99 -9.78
N MET A 369 -4.38 9.46 -8.81
CA MET A 369 -5.37 8.41 -9.05
C MET A 369 -6.74 8.94 -8.68
N PHE A 370 -7.73 8.74 -9.54
CA PHE A 370 -9.10 9.07 -9.23
C PHE A 370 -10.08 8.04 -9.79
N MET A 371 -11.14 7.78 -9.03
CA MET A 371 -12.08 6.68 -9.27
C MET A 371 -13.50 7.13 -8.93
N SER A 372 -14.48 6.68 -9.72
CA SER A 372 -15.92 6.83 -9.45
C SER A 372 -16.63 5.50 -9.18
N GLY A 373 -15.89 4.39 -9.29
CA GLY A 373 -16.44 3.03 -9.20
C GLY A 373 -16.85 2.44 -10.54
N ARG A 374 -16.50 3.10 -11.66
CA ARG A 374 -16.72 2.59 -13.02
C ARG A 374 -15.56 1.76 -13.57
N GLY A 375 -14.54 1.48 -12.75
CA GLY A 375 -13.45 0.57 -13.12
C GLY A 375 -12.30 1.24 -13.89
N GLU A 376 -12.06 2.52 -13.64
CA GLU A 376 -11.08 3.38 -14.31
C GLU A 376 -9.65 2.82 -14.26
N LEU A 377 -9.32 2.08 -13.20
CA LEU A 377 -8.00 1.50 -12.95
C LEU A 377 -7.93 -0.02 -13.17
N VAL A 378 -8.99 -0.64 -13.71
CA VAL A 378 -9.03 -2.10 -13.95
C VAL A 378 -7.98 -2.48 -14.99
N ASP A 379 -7.08 -3.37 -14.60
CA ASP A 379 -5.96 -3.89 -15.40
C ASP A 379 -5.04 -2.81 -16.00
N ILE A 380 -5.11 -1.60 -15.47
CA ILE A 380 -4.48 -0.43 -16.08
C ILE A 380 -2.96 -0.56 -16.18
N GLY A 381 -2.31 -1.24 -15.24
CA GLY A 381 -0.87 -1.50 -15.27
C GLY A 381 -0.40 -2.24 -16.53
N ALA A 382 -1.22 -3.12 -17.11
CA ALA A 382 -0.90 -3.80 -18.36
C ALA A 382 -1.07 -2.89 -19.60
N LEU A 383 -1.98 -1.90 -19.51
CA LEU A 383 -2.46 -1.10 -20.62
C LEU A 383 -1.85 0.31 -20.68
N TRP A 384 -1.26 0.79 -19.60
CA TRP A 384 -0.66 2.12 -19.54
C TRP A 384 0.50 2.29 -20.52
N GLU A 385 0.57 3.52 -21.04
CA GLU A 385 1.84 4.17 -21.33
C GLU A 385 2.39 4.73 -20.01
N TRP A 386 3.44 4.09 -19.49
CA TRP A 386 3.97 4.32 -18.15
C TRP A 386 4.73 5.64 -18.02
N ARG A 387 5.10 6.28 -19.12
CA ARG A 387 5.56 7.68 -19.10
C ARG A 387 4.44 8.68 -18.85
N GLN A 388 3.20 8.28 -19.11
CA GLN A 388 2.03 9.13 -19.02
C GLN A 388 1.11 8.72 -17.87
N ILE A 389 1.68 8.27 -16.74
CA ILE A 389 0.91 8.05 -15.51
C ILE A 389 0.17 9.37 -15.19
N PRO A 390 -1.14 9.34 -14.86
CA PRO A 390 -1.88 10.56 -14.61
C PRO A 390 -1.20 11.40 -13.51
N GLY A 391 -1.21 12.72 -13.66
CA GLY A 391 -0.56 13.69 -12.77
C GLY A 391 0.93 13.92 -13.02
N VAL A 392 1.64 12.96 -13.62
CA VAL A 392 3.10 13.04 -13.85
C VAL A 392 3.43 14.04 -14.96
N THR A 393 4.52 14.79 -14.77
CA THR A 393 5.21 15.58 -15.80
C THR A 393 6.52 14.89 -16.14
N SER A 394 6.69 14.39 -17.37
CA SER A 394 7.82 13.53 -17.73
C SER A 394 8.32 13.74 -19.16
N VAL A 395 9.61 13.43 -19.35
CA VAL A 395 10.21 13.31 -20.68
C VAL A 395 9.62 12.10 -21.41
N GLN A 396 9.26 12.29 -22.68
CA GLN A 396 8.78 11.27 -23.60
C GLN A 396 9.93 10.75 -24.48
N ASP A 397 10.67 9.78 -23.94
CA ASP A 397 11.76 9.08 -24.62
C ASP A 397 11.70 7.56 -24.40
N ASP A 398 12.75 6.86 -24.78
CA ASP A 398 12.91 5.41 -24.77
C ASP A 398 13.90 4.92 -23.69
N SER A 399 14.26 5.79 -22.73
CA SER A 399 15.07 5.43 -21.57
C SER A 399 14.34 4.42 -20.65
N PRO A 400 15.05 3.65 -19.81
CA PRO A 400 14.42 2.56 -19.08
C PRO A 400 13.55 3.11 -17.95
N LEU A 401 12.44 2.43 -17.69
CA LEU A 401 11.51 2.74 -16.58
C LEU A 401 11.68 1.81 -15.38
N VAL A 402 12.78 1.04 -15.34
CA VAL A 402 13.20 0.29 -14.16
C VAL A 402 13.55 1.29 -13.06
N CYS A 403 13.17 1.01 -11.81
CA CYS A 403 13.38 1.92 -10.68
C CYS A 403 14.86 2.00 -10.29
N LYS A 404 15.66 2.72 -11.06
CA LYS A 404 17.09 3.01 -10.86
C LYS A 404 17.38 4.46 -11.27
N ASN A 405 18.51 4.98 -10.78
CA ASN A 405 19.00 6.29 -11.21
C ASN A 405 19.62 6.21 -12.63
N PRO A 406 19.67 7.34 -13.37
CA PRO A 406 19.09 8.65 -13.07
C PRO A 406 17.55 8.66 -13.20
N GLY A 407 16.88 9.71 -12.72
CA GLY A 407 15.44 9.87 -12.96
C GLY A 407 14.50 9.09 -12.03
N LEU A 408 14.99 8.37 -11.01
CA LEU A 408 14.13 7.70 -10.03
C LEU A 408 13.72 8.65 -8.90
N ARG A 409 14.70 9.32 -8.27
CA ARG A 409 14.50 10.06 -7.02
C ARG A 409 14.21 11.53 -7.30
N ASN A 410 13.26 12.10 -6.55
CA ASN A 410 13.13 13.54 -6.44
C ASN A 410 14.27 14.08 -5.55
N LYS A 411 15.04 15.06 -6.05
CA LYS A 411 16.12 15.73 -5.31
C LYS A 411 15.58 16.78 -4.34
N CYS A 412 14.37 17.27 -4.57
CA CYS A 412 13.78 18.33 -3.78
C CYS A 412 13.23 17.82 -2.45
N GLY A 413 13.38 18.65 -1.41
CA GLY A 413 12.85 18.37 -0.07
C GLY A 413 11.57 19.13 0.26
N TRP A 414 11.15 20.12 -0.53
CA TRP A 414 9.92 20.88 -0.27
C TRP A 414 8.73 20.14 -0.89
N VAL A 415 8.18 19.18 -0.16
CA VAL A 415 7.07 18.32 -0.59
C VAL A 415 6.19 18.06 0.61
N GLY A 416 4.90 18.34 0.48
CA GLY A 416 4.03 18.47 1.64
C GLY A 416 2.55 18.46 1.29
N GLY A 417 1.73 18.38 2.32
CA GLY A 417 0.29 18.53 2.22
C GLY A 417 -0.26 19.22 3.45
N LEU A 418 -1.43 19.81 3.28
CA LEU A 418 -2.21 20.47 4.30
C LEU A 418 -3.62 19.88 4.24
N SER A 419 -4.13 19.50 5.39
CA SER A 419 -5.48 18.97 5.55
C SER A 419 -6.10 19.50 6.84
N ASP A 420 -7.39 19.84 6.79
CA ASP A 420 -8.24 20.08 7.97
C ASP A 420 -9.18 18.91 8.28
N ASP A 421 -8.81 17.70 7.84
CA ASP A 421 -9.59 16.46 7.87
C ASP A 421 -10.81 16.41 6.93
N GLU A 422 -11.28 17.53 6.38
CA GLU A 422 -12.39 17.56 5.41
C GLU A 422 -11.90 17.79 3.98
N ILE A 423 -11.12 18.86 3.78
CA ILE A 423 -10.51 19.23 2.50
C ILE A 423 -9.04 19.58 2.71
N GLY A 424 -8.34 19.80 1.61
CA GLY A 424 -6.93 20.11 1.69
C GLY A 424 -6.27 20.14 0.33
N PHE A 425 -4.95 20.21 0.35
CA PHE A 425 -4.14 20.24 -0.85
C PHE A 425 -2.74 19.75 -0.57
N CYS A 426 -2.02 19.41 -1.62
CA CYS A 426 -0.62 19.05 -1.55
C CYS A 426 0.21 19.74 -2.62
N ALA A 427 1.50 19.87 -2.38
CA ALA A 427 2.43 20.47 -3.33
C ALA A 427 3.82 19.83 -3.23
N MET A 428 4.54 19.90 -4.34
CA MET A 428 5.92 19.43 -4.45
C MET A 428 6.74 20.37 -5.32
N ASP A 429 7.90 20.77 -4.82
CA ASP A 429 9.05 21.05 -5.67
C ASP A 429 9.57 19.71 -6.20
N PHE A 430 9.83 19.67 -7.50
CA PHE A 430 10.21 18.46 -8.21
C PHE A 430 11.47 18.70 -9.03
N ASP A 431 12.44 17.79 -8.90
CA ASP A 431 13.59 17.64 -9.79
C ASP A 431 14.03 16.18 -9.72
N ASN A 432 13.77 15.41 -10.78
CA ASN A 432 14.27 14.02 -10.88
C ASN A 432 15.59 13.91 -11.69
N GLY A 433 16.13 15.03 -12.15
CA GLY A 433 17.29 15.15 -13.05
C GLY A 433 16.96 15.12 -14.54
N GLU A 434 15.74 14.72 -14.92
CA GLU A 434 15.24 14.78 -16.28
C GLU A 434 14.28 15.97 -16.45
N VAL A 435 13.42 16.21 -15.46
CA VAL A 435 12.46 17.31 -15.41
C VAL A 435 12.52 17.95 -14.02
N ALA A 436 12.46 19.28 -13.99
CA ALA A 436 12.16 20.06 -12.81
C ALA A 436 10.81 20.79 -12.98
N ALA A 437 10.06 20.96 -11.90
CA ALA A 437 8.77 21.67 -11.89
C ALA A 437 8.34 22.01 -10.47
N LYS A 438 7.40 22.94 -10.34
CA LYS A 438 6.59 23.16 -9.14
C LYS A 438 5.20 22.61 -9.42
N LYS A 439 4.66 21.77 -8.55
CA LYS A 439 3.36 21.11 -8.77
C LYS A 439 2.49 21.24 -7.52
N SER A 440 1.23 21.60 -7.67
CA SER A 440 0.24 21.67 -6.57
C SER A 440 -1.10 21.08 -6.99
N PHE A 441 -1.80 20.45 -6.05
CA PHE A 441 -3.07 19.76 -6.26
C PHE A 441 -4.05 20.17 -5.15
N PHE A 442 -5.11 20.90 -5.50
CA PHE A 442 -6.08 21.50 -4.59
C PHE A 442 -7.42 20.75 -4.65
N PHE A 443 -7.93 20.30 -3.51
CA PHE A 443 -9.13 19.46 -3.45
C PHE A 443 -10.29 20.17 -2.78
N PHE A 444 -11.42 20.24 -3.46
CA PHE A 444 -12.67 20.81 -2.96
C PHE A 444 -13.78 19.77 -3.05
N GLY A 445 -13.65 18.67 -2.29
CA GLY A 445 -14.59 17.55 -2.30
C GLY A 445 -14.59 16.77 -3.62
N PRO A 446 -15.59 16.93 -4.51
CA PRO A 446 -15.67 16.22 -5.79
C PRO A 446 -14.77 16.75 -6.91
N GLY A 447 -13.96 17.78 -6.67
CA GLY A 447 -13.09 18.38 -7.67
C GLY A 447 -11.65 18.56 -7.22
N MET A 448 -10.74 18.49 -8.19
CA MET A 448 -9.32 18.78 -8.05
C MET A 448 -8.91 19.87 -9.04
N ILE A 449 -8.14 20.86 -8.61
CA ILE A 449 -7.38 21.76 -9.49
C ILE A 449 -5.90 21.43 -9.34
N ALA A 450 -5.23 21.16 -10.45
CA ALA A 450 -3.78 20.95 -10.49
C ALA A 450 -3.10 22.12 -11.19
N VAL A 451 -2.04 22.65 -10.58
CA VAL A 451 -1.25 23.77 -11.09
C VAL A 451 0.20 23.34 -11.18
N GLY A 452 0.85 23.66 -12.29
CA GLY A 452 2.27 23.45 -12.50
C GLY A 452 2.95 24.67 -13.10
N SER A 453 4.12 25.02 -12.60
CA SER A 453 4.94 26.13 -13.10
C SER A 453 6.42 25.75 -13.09
N ASP A 454 7.27 26.60 -13.69
CA ASP A 454 8.71 26.41 -13.73
C ASP A 454 9.12 25.04 -14.31
N ILE A 455 8.35 24.55 -15.29
CA ILE A 455 8.58 23.25 -15.92
C ILE A 455 9.78 23.37 -16.84
N ARG A 456 10.83 22.62 -16.50
CA ARG A 456 12.15 22.68 -17.12
C ARG A 456 12.69 21.31 -17.45
N SER A 457 13.36 21.19 -18.59
CA SER A 457 14.13 19.99 -18.91
C SER A 457 15.32 20.30 -19.81
N GLY A 458 16.49 19.76 -19.46
CA GLY A 458 17.66 19.76 -20.35
C GLY A 458 17.68 18.60 -21.35
N VAL A 459 16.76 17.64 -21.23
CA VAL A 459 16.72 16.45 -22.08
C VAL A 459 16.12 16.79 -23.43
N ASP A 460 16.74 16.34 -24.52
CA ASP A 460 16.25 16.60 -25.87
C ASP A 460 15.11 15.66 -26.29
N ALA A 461 13.99 15.81 -25.60
CA ALA A 461 12.76 15.08 -25.88
C ALA A 461 11.54 15.91 -25.44
N PRO A 462 10.33 15.61 -25.97
CA PRO A 462 9.12 16.28 -25.53
C PRO A 462 8.86 16.05 -24.04
N VAL A 463 8.39 17.08 -23.33
CA VAL A 463 7.93 16.98 -21.95
C VAL A 463 6.40 17.03 -21.94
N VAL A 464 5.77 16.08 -21.27
CA VAL A 464 4.31 15.96 -21.21
C VAL A 464 3.84 15.93 -19.76
N THR A 465 2.80 16.70 -19.46
CA THR A 465 1.99 16.51 -18.24
C THR A 465 0.73 15.74 -18.59
N THR A 466 0.52 14.59 -17.95
CA THR A 466 -0.69 13.80 -18.19
C THR A 466 -1.78 14.17 -17.19
N ILE A 467 -2.95 14.57 -17.66
CA ILE A 467 -4.12 14.88 -16.83
C ILE A 467 -4.83 13.57 -16.43
N ALA A 468 -5.05 12.70 -17.41
CA ALA A 468 -5.76 11.43 -17.23
C ALA A 468 -5.23 10.37 -18.20
N GLN A 469 -5.19 9.12 -17.74
CA GLN A 469 -4.95 7.94 -18.57
C GLN A 469 -5.69 6.76 -17.94
N MET A 470 -6.92 6.50 -18.36
CA MET A 470 -7.87 5.64 -17.65
C MET A 470 -8.59 4.69 -18.59
N ARG A 471 -9.00 3.54 -18.06
CA ARG A 471 -9.90 2.64 -18.78
C ARG A 471 -11.27 3.31 -18.94
N THR A 472 -11.85 3.18 -20.12
CA THR A 472 -13.19 3.68 -20.44
C THR A 472 -13.87 2.74 -21.43
N ASP A 473 -15.20 2.73 -21.42
CA ASP A 473 -16.01 2.05 -22.45
C ASP A 473 -16.63 3.07 -23.44
N GLU A 474 -16.33 4.36 -23.26
CA GLU A 474 -16.93 5.47 -23.99
C GLU A 474 -15.90 6.12 -24.95
N GLU A 475 -16.38 6.61 -26.10
CA GLU A 475 -15.62 7.57 -26.91
C GLU A 475 -15.55 8.94 -26.20
N VAL A 476 -14.58 9.78 -26.56
CA VAL A 476 -14.45 11.11 -25.97
C VAL A 476 -15.54 12.05 -26.48
N ALA A 477 -16.29 12.66 -25.55
CA ALA A 477 -17.09 13.84 -25.83
C ALA A 477 -16.24 15.10 -25.62
N VAL A 478 -15.88 15.79 -26.70
CA VAL A 478 -15.15 17.07 -26.64
C VAL A 478 -16.14 18.21 -26.82
N HIS A 479 -16.23 19.10 -25.84
CA HIS A 479 -17.00 20.34 -25.93
C HIS A 479 -16.02 21.50 -26.02
N ARG A 480 -15.73 21.99 -27.23
CA ARG A 480 -14.85 23.16 -27.41
C ARG A 480 -15.63 24.45 -27.14
N PHE A 481 -15.09 25.30 -26.29
CA PHE A 481 -15.46 26.70 -26.18
C PHE A 481 -14.18 27.55 -26.28
N GLY A 482 -13.92 28.15 -27.45
CA GLY A 482 -12.83 29.13 -27.64
C GLY A 482 -11.41 28.58 -27.81
N ASP A 483 -10.42 29.41 -27.49
CA ASP A 483 -8.98 29.10 -27.45
C ASP A 483 -8.66 27.93 -26.47
N LEU A 484 -7.40 27.50 -26.33
CA LEU A 484 -7.02 26.37 -25.47
C LEU A 484 -7.52 26.50 -24.01
N GLU A 485 -7.57 27.72 -23.48
CA GLU A 485 -8.13 28.03 -22.16
C GLU A 485 -9.67 28.01 -22.19
N GLY A 486 -10.28 27.35 -21.21
CA GLY A 486 -11.73 27.12 -21.18
C GLY A 486 -12.18 25.87 -21.94
N THR A 487 -11.27 25.15 -22.61
CA THR A 487 -11.58 23.86 -23.24
C THR A 487 -12.04 22.83 -22.20
N GLU A 488 -13.16 22.16 -22.49
CA GLU A 488 -13.73 21.09 -21.68
C GLU A 488 -13.75 19.75 -22.42
N VAL A 489 -13.30 18.71 -21.73
CA VAL A 489 -13.32 17.32 -22.21
C VAL A 489 -14.07 16.48 -21.20
N ALA A 490 -15.02 15.65 -21.64
CA ALA A 490 -15.73 14.72 -20.79
C ALA A 490 -15.46 13.28 -21.22
N ASN A 491 -15.20 12.39 -20.26
CA ASN A 491 -15.14 10.95 -20.50
C ASN A 491 -15.50 10.20 -19.21
N GLY A 492 -16.43 9.25 -19.32
CA GLY A 492 -16.92 8.48 -18.18
C GLY A 492 -17.57 9.38 -17.14
N ALA A 493 -17.11 9.29 -15.89
CA ALA A 493 -17.65 10.04 -14.77
C ALA A 493 -16.93 11.37 -14.49
N PHE A 494 -16.05 11.82 -15.39
CA PHE A 494 -15.18 12.97 -15.14
C PHE A 494 -15.23 14.01 -16.25
N LEU A 495 -15.14 15.27 -15.84
CA LEU A 495 -14.95 16.43 -16.70
C LEU A 495 -13.57 17.04 -16.44
N TYR A 496 -12.85 17.34 -17.51
CA TYR A 496 -11.52 17.92 -17.51
C TYR A 496 -11.61 19.31 -18.14
N ARG A 497 -11.23 20.35 -17.40
CA ARG A 497 -11.26 21.74 -17.86
C ARG A 497 -9.86 22.33 -17.85
N ILE A 498 -9.42 22.89 -18.97
CA ILE A 498 -8.14 23.60 -19.06
C ILE A 498 -8.35 25.03 -18.57
N LEU A 499 -7.60 25.41 -17.53
CA LEU A 499 -7.70 26.74 -16.92
C LEU A 499 -6.65 27.69 -17.48
N LYS A 500 -5.41 27.20 -17.68
CA LYS A 500 -4.27 27.96 -18.20
C LYS A 500 -3.21 26.99 -18.72
N THR A 501 -2.57 27.27 -19.85
CA THR A 501 -1.44 26.45 -20.36
C THR A 501 -0.70 27.16 -21.49
N ASP A 502 0.61 26.96 -21.59
CA ASP A 502 1.42 27.32 -22.78
C ASP A 502 1.65 26.11 -23.71
N GLY A 503 1.43 24.90 -23.21
CA GLY A 503 1.50 23.66 -23.99
C GLY A 503 0.30 23.36 -24.88
N LYS A 504 0.41 22.29 -25.67
CA LYS A 504 -0.65 21.79 -26.57
C LYS A 504 -1.44 20.66 -25.91
N LEU A 505 -2.76 20.80 -25.87
CA LEU A 505 -3.67 19.77 -25.37
C LEU A 505 -3.82 18.61 -26.38
N SER A 506 -3.78 17.38 -25.90
CA SER A 506 -4.27 16.18 -26.60
C SER A 506 -5.28 15.44 -25.72
N ALA A 507 -6.39 15.02 -26.32
CA ALA A 507 -7.38 14.18 -25.65
C ALA A 507 -8.00 13.19 -26.64
N GLY A 508 -8.11 11.93 -26.26
CA GLY A 508 -8.64 10.87 -27.10
C GLY A 508 -8.81 9.54 -26.37
N SER A 509 -9.62 8.65 -26.93
CA SER A 509 -9.81 7.27 -26.46
C SER A 509 -9.45 6.31 -27.58
N GLU A 510 -8.65 5.30 -27.27
CA GLU A 510 -8.22 4.30 -28.25
C GLU A 510 -8.15 2.90 -27.64
N GLU A 511 -8.35 1.87 -28.46
CA GLU A 511 -8.12 0.48 -28.05
C GLU A 511 -6.62 0.24 -27.87
N ARG A 512 -6.23 -0.26 -26.69
CA ARG A 512 -4.85 -0.65 -26.41
C ARG A 512 -4.75 -2.14 -26.12
N THR A 513 -3.63 -2.71 -26.54
CA THR A 513 -3.23 -4.08 -26.20
C THR A 513 -1.91 -4.04 -25.45
N GLY A 514 -1.85 -4.72 -24.31
CA GLY A 514 -0.65 -4.90 -23.51
C GLY A 514 -0.59 -6.30 -22.92
N ASN A 515 0.26 -6.50 -21.92
CA ASN A 515 0.33 -7.75 -21.15
C ASN A 515 0.97 -7.47 -19.79
N TRP A 516 0.91 -8.46 -18.89
CA TRP A 516 1.50 -8.32 -17.55
C TRP A 516 3.00 -8.61 -17.52
N LYS A 517 3.51 -9.39 -18.48
CA LYS A 517 4.94 -9.74 -18.59
C LYS A 517 5.86 -8.52 -18.70
N ARG A 518 5.43 -7.47 -19.41
CA ARG A 518 6.19 -6.20 -19.52
C ARG A 518 6.38 -5.48 -18.18
N VAL A 519 5.47 -5.70 -17.23
CA VAL A 519 5.50 -5.07 -15.90
C VAL A 519 6.20 -5.97 -14.90
N THR A 520 5.95 -7.28 -14.97
CA THR A 520 6.57 -8.29 -14.11
C THR A 520 6.93 -9.50 -14.96
N GLU A 521 8.23 -9.79 -15.08
CA GLU A 521 8.80 -10.76 -16.04
C GLU A 521 8.19 -12.16 -15.95
N ALA A 522 7.78 -12.58 -14.76
CA ALA A 522 7.24 -13.92 -14.51
C ALA A 522 5.74 -14.06 -14.84
N LEU A 523 5.05 -12.97 -15.17
CA LEU A 523 3.62 -13.01 -15.50
C LEU A 523 3.39 -13.36 -16.97
N SER A 524 2.12 -13.65 -17.30
CA SER A 524 1.73 -14.04 -18.64
C SER A 524 1.92 -12.91 -19.66
N ASP A 525 2.36 -13.30 -20.86
CA ASP A 525 2.37 -12.50 -22.08
C ASP A 525 1.04 -12.52 -22.83
N ALA A 526 0.01 -13.22 -22.30
CA ALA A 526 -1.33 -13.21 -22.87
C ALA A 526 -1.84 -11.77 -23.00
N PRO A 527 -2.43 -11.42 -24.17
CA PRO A 527 -2.84 -10.06 -24.45
C PRO A 527 -3.96 -9.62 -23.52
N VAL A 528 -3.76 -8.48 -22.86
CA VAL A 528 -4.78 -7.71 -22.15
C VAL A 528 -5.22 -6.59 -23.06
N ARG A 529 -6.54 -6.42 -23.22
CA ARG A 529 -7.12 -5.37 -24.07
C ARG A 529 -8.05 -4.46 -23.29
N GLY A 530 -8.10 -3.21 -23.71
CA GLY A 530 -9.06 -2.24 -23.20
C GLY A 530 -8.90 -0.90 -23.89
N ARG A 531 -10.00 -0.17 -23.96
CA ARG A 531 -10.01 1.20 -24.42
C ARG A 531 -9.51 2.12 -23.31
N ILE A 532 -8.55 2.97 -23.67
CA ILE A 532 -7.89 3.89 -22.76
C ILE A 532 -8.16 5.32 -23.21
N PHE A 533 -8.80 6.10 -22.36
CA PHE A 533 -8.88 7.55 -22.48
C PHE A 533 -7.55 8.16 -22.00
N THR A 534 -6.97 9.04 -22.81
CA THR A 534 -5.79 9.83 -22.46
C THR A 534 -6.09 11.31 -22.66
N CYS A 535 -5.73 12.14 -21.67
CA CYS A 535 -5.78 13.59 -21.75
C CYS A 535 -4.46 14.15 -21.23
N ALA A 536 -3.75 14.95 -22.02
CA ALA A 536 -2.39 15.40 -21.70
C ALA A 536 -2.07 16.76 -22.31
N ILE A 537 -1.09 17.45 -21.72
CA ILE A 537 -0.54 18.72 -22.17
C ILE A 537 0.92 18.49 -22.56
N ASN A 538 1.26 18.80 -23.82
CA ASN A 538 2.62 18.73 -24.35
C ASN A 538 3.29 20.10 -24.28
N HIS A 539 4.35 20.20 -23.48
CA HIS A 539 5.14 21.40 -23.20
C HIS A 539 6.26 21.64 -24.22
N GLY A 540 6.32 20.84 -25.29
CA GLY A 540 7.38 20.91 -26.29
C GLY A 540 8.68 20.25 -25.83
N ARG A 541 9.74 20.47 -26.62
CA ARG A 541 11.10 19.96 -26.33
C ARG A 541 11.87 21.00 -25.52
N LYS A 542 12.60 20.54 -24.50
CA LYS A 542 13.43 21.38 -23.61
C LYS A 542 12.71 22.66 -23.12
N PRO A 543 11.55 22.54 -22.46
CA PRO A 543 10.89 23.71 -21.87
C PRO A 543 11.81 24.38 -20.84
N GLU A 544 11.69 25.71 -20.71
CA GLU A 544 12.50 26.53 -19.77
C GLU A 544 11.68 27.23 -18.68
N ASN A 545 10.38 27.48 -18.91
CA ASN A 545 9.43 28.00 -17.91
C ASN A 545 7.99 27.64 -18.30
N ALA A 546 7.76 26.39 -18.71
CA ALA A 546 6.42 25.98 -19.14
C ALA A 546 5.48 25.83 -17.94
N PHE A 547 4.16 25.90 -18.19
CA PHE A 547 3.15 25.89 -17.13
C PHE A 547 1.84 25.22 -17.56
N TYR A 548 1.08 24.78 -16.55
CA TYR A 548 -0.29 24.34 -16.73
C TYR A 548 -1.15 24.67 -15.51
N ALA A 549 -2.45 24.78 -15.74
CA ALA A 549 -3.48 24.66 -14.75
C ALA A 549 -4.69 23.96 -15.36
N TYR A 550 -5.17 22.90 -14.72
CA TYR A 550 -6.36 22.17 -15.15
C TYR A 550 -7.21 21.78 -13.95
N GLN A 551 -8.49 21.58 -14.20
CA GLN A 551 -9.47 21.09 -13.24
C GLN A 551 -9.97 19.72 -13.68
N VAL A 552 -10.12 18.81 -12.73
CA VAL A 552 -10.82 17.53 -12.90
C VAL A 552 -11.96 17.50 -11.90
N VAL A 553 -13.18 17.26 -12.35
CA VAL A 553 -14.37 17.18 -11.48
C VAL A 553 -15.12 15.89 -11.73
N TYR A 554 -15.66 15.32 -10.65
CA TYR A 554 -16.66 14.28 -10.74
C TYR A 554 -17.92 14.86 -11.38
N LEU A 555 -18.21 14.45 -12.61
CA LEU A 555 -19.21 15.06 -13.48
C LEU A 555 -20.60 15.14 -12.82
N PRO A 556 -21.10 14.13 -12.10
CA PRO A 556 -22.39 14.22 -11.41
C PRO A 556 -22.49 15.31 -10.34
N GLN A 557 -21.36 15.84 -9.84
CA GLN A 557 -21.27 16.92 -8.87
C GLN A 557 -20.54 18.16 -9.44
N ALA A 558 -20.44 18.28 -10.77
CA ALA A 558 -19.74 19.38 -11.42
C ALA A 558 -20.31 20.76 -11.05
N ALA A 559 -21.62 20.86 -10.81
CA ALA A 559 -22.28 22.10 -10.41
C ALA A 559 -21.82 22.63 -9.03
N GLU A 560 -21.30 21.76 -8.17
CA GLU A 560 -20.76 22.12 -6.85
C GLU A 560 -19.32 22.65 -6.95
N CYS A 561 -18.65 22.41 -8.08
CA CYS A 561 -17.24 22.74 -8.30
C CYS A 561 -17.08 24.16 -8.85
N SER A 562 -17.02 25.16 -7.96
CA SER A 562 -16.89 26.58 -8.34
C SER A 562 -15.48 27.15 -8.16
N ALA A 563 -14.47 26.30 -7.92
CA ALA A 563 -13.13 26.75 -7.58
C ALA A 563 -12.41 27.44 -8.77
N LYS A 564 -11.65 28.50 -8.48
CA LYS A 564 -10.96 29.33 -9.48
C LYS A 564 -9.53 29.65 -9.05
N LEU A 565 -8.64 29.82 -10.03
CA LEU A 565 -7.28 30.34 -9.80
C LEU A 565 -7.36 31.78 -9.26
N LEU A 566 -6.42 32.12 -8.37
CA LEU A 566 -6.25 33.47 -7.86
C LEU A 566 -5.03 34.15 -8.48
N GLU A 567 -5.04 35.48 -8.45
CA GLU A 567 -3.86 36.28 -8.78
C GLU A 567 -2.81 36.16 -7.67
N THR A 568 -1.56 36.00 -8.08
CA THR A 568 -0.43 35.78 -7.18
C THR A 568 0.70 36.73 -7.52
N GLY A 569 1.51 37.09 -6.52
CA GLY A 569 2.66 37.98 -6.70
C GLY A 569 3.83 37.36 -7.48
N SER A 570 3.77 36.05 -7.78
CA SER A 570 4.79 35.29 -8.50
C SER A 570 4.19 34.00 -9.08
N GLU A 571 4.70 33.55 -10.23
CA GLU A 571 4.32 32.26 -10.85
C GLU A 571 4.71 31.03 -10.01
N SER A 572 5.63 31.20 -9.04
CA SER A 572 5.98 30.17 -8.06
C SER A 572 4.96 30.04 -6.92
N ILE A 573 3.92 30.88 -6.90
CA ILE A 573 2.83 30.80 -5.92
C ILE A 573 1.59 30.30 -6.66
N HIS A 574 1.03 29.18 -6.19
CA HIS A 574 -0.19 28.62 -6.73
C HIS A 574 -1.32 28.84 -5.73
N ALA A 575 -2.42 29.47 -6.15
CA ALA A 575 -3.53 29.75 -5.25
C ALA A 575 -4.89 29.53 -5.92
N VAL A 576 -5.82 28.98 -5.16
CA VAL A 576 -7.17 28.62 -5.60
C VAL A 576 -8.18 29.02 -4.55
N ALA A 577 -9.27 29.66 -4.97
CA ALA A 577 -10.43 29.93 -4.13
C ALA A 577 -11.60 29.04 -4.54
N GLY A 578 -12.12 28.27 -3.59
CA GLY A 578 -13.43 27.63 -3.67
C GLY A 578 -14.49 28.47 -2.95
N LYS A 579 -15.69 27.88 -2.79
CA LYS A 579 -16.83 28.54 -2.13
C LYS A 579 -16.52 28.96 -0.68
N ASP A 580 -15.93 28.05 0.09
CA ASP A 580 -15.77 28.21 1.55
C ASP A 580 -14.29 28.22 1.99
N ALA A 581 -13.34 28.15 1.05
CA ALA A 581 -11.92 28.09 1.37
C ALA A 581 -11.03 28.71 0.30
N VAL A 582 -9.91 29.30 0.74
CA VAL A 582 -8.79 29.68 -0.11
C VAL A 582 -7.59 28.82 0.25
N MET A 583 -6.93 28.23 -0.73
CA MET A 583 -5.73 27.40 -0.55
C MET A 583 -4.59 27.97 -1.38
N ALA A 584 -3.40 28.09 -0.80
CA ALA A 584 -2.24 28.66 -1.43
C ALA A 584 -0.96 27.87 -1.12
N ALA A 585 -0.29 27.41 -2.16
CA ALA A 585 1.06 26.84 -2.11
C ALA A 585 2.08 27.96 -2.41
N PHE A 586 2.76 28.43 -1.37
CA PHE A 586 3.87 29.37 -1.47
C PHE A 586 5.16 28.58 -1.62
N HIS A 587 5.59 28.27 -2.86
CA HIS A 587 6.90 27.66 -3.08
C HIS A 587 8.05 28.64 -2.75
N GLU A 588 7.74 29.93 -2.75
CA GLU A 588 8.56 31.04 -2.25
C GLU A 588 7.71 32.02 -1.42
N ALA A 589 8.35 32.95 -0.72
CA ALA A 589 7.63 34.02 -0.03
C ALA A 589 6.94 34.95 -1.04
N GLY A 590 5.77 35.47 -0.69
CA GLY A 590 5.06 36.43 -1.54
C GLY A 590 3.58 36.54 -1.20
N THR A 591 2.77 36.96 -2.16
CA THR A 591 1.40 37.40 -1.94
C THR A 591 0.38 36.67 -2.82
N VAL A 592 -0.85 36.61 -2.34
CA VAL A 592 -2.06 36.17 -3.05
C VAL A 592 -3.14 37.22 -2.84
N THR A 593 -3.78 37.65 -3.93
CA THR A 593 -4.96 38.51 -3.86
C THR A 593 -6.20 37.64 -3.65
N LEU A 594 -6.91 37.87 -2.56
CA LEU A 594 -8.12 37.13 -2.17
C LEU A 594 -9.34 37.63 -2.97
N PRO A 595 -10.43 36.84 -3.05
CA PRO A 595 -11.63 37.22 -3.82
C PRO A 595 -12.28 38.54 -3.38
N ASP A 596 -12.09 38.98 -2.14
CA ASP A 596 -12.58 40.25 -1.61
C ASP A 596 -11.61 41.44 -1.84
N GLY A 597 -10.51 41.21 -2.56
CA GLY A 597 -9.46 42.18 -2.85
C GLY A 597 -8.42 42.34 -1.73
N THR A 598 -8.58 41.67 -0.59
CA THR A 598 -7.56 41.69 0.47
C THR A 598 -6.34 40.84 0.10
N VAL A 599 -5.20 41.10 0.73
CA VAL A 599 -3.96 40.38 0.44
C VAL A 599 -3.62 39.41 1.58
N LEU A 600 -3.32 38.18 1.17
CA LEU A 600 -2.64 37.18 1.99
C LEU A 600 -1.15 37.16 1.60
N GLU A 601 -0.27 37.41 2.56
CA GLU A 601 1.18 37.36 2.37
C GLU A 601 1.79 36.28 3.26
N ALA A 602 2.60 35.40 2.68
CA ALA A 602 3.46 34.48 3.44
C ALA A 602 4.92 34.97 3.36
N LYS A 603 5.55 35.18 4.51
CA LYS A 603 6.96 35.63 4.58
C LYS A 603 7.96 34.49 4.33
N GLN A 604 7.49 33.25 4.29
CA GLN A 604 8.30 32.06 4.04
C GLN A 604 7.52 31.08 3.15
N PRO A 605 8.23 30.18 2.41
CA PRO A 605 7.58 29.08 1.71
C PRO A 605 6.76 28.20 2.66
N ALA A 606 5.49 27.98 2.34
CA ALA A 606 4.55 27.20 3.14
C ALA A 606 3.30 26.81 2.34
N LEU A 607 2.51 25.90 2.91
CA LEU A 607 1.12 25.70 2.51
C LEU A 607 0.25 26.51 3.46
N VAL A 608 -0.69 27.28 2.94
CA VAL A 608 -1.65 28.06 3.73
C VAL A 608 -3.06 27.81 3.23
N MET A 609 -4.02 27.62 4.14
CA MET A 609 -5.44 27.56 3.83
C MET A 609 -6.23 28.48 4.76
N LEU A 610 -7.11 29.29 4.18
CA LEU A 610 -8.09 30.12 4.89
C LEU A 610 -9.44 29.44 4.81
N ARG A 611 -10.01 29.04 5.95
CA ARG A 611 -11.32 28.39 6.01
C ARG A 611 -11.94 28.53 7.39
N ASN A 612 -13.26 28.72 7.47
CA ASN A 612 -14.02 28.76 8.72
C ASN A 612 -13.44 29.72 9.77
N GLY A 613 -12.97 30.90 9.34
CA GLY A 613 -12.37 31.89 10.23
C GLY A 613 -11.04 31.45 10.85
N ARG A 614 -10.29 30.56 10.19
CA ARG A 614 -8.98 30.08 10.64
C ARG A 614 -7.95 30.16 9.52
N ILE A 615 -6.69 30.31 9.92
CA ILE A 615 -5.51 30.13 9.08
C ILE A 615 -4.92 28.78 9.43
N TYR A 616 -4.94 27.86 8.47
CA TYR A 616 -4.22 26.60 8.54
C TYR A 616 -2.88 26.75 7.81
N ALA A 617 -1.83 26.11 8.31
CA ALA A 617 -0.55 26.06 7.63
C ALA A 617 0.19 24.74 7.83
N ALA A 618 1.06 24.42 6.87
CA ALA A 618 2.03 23.33 6.98
C ALA A 618 3.37 23.74 6.34
N ASP A 619 4.48 23.16 6.82
CA ASP A 619 5.82 23.28 6.20
C ASP A 619 6.17 22.01 5.43
N PRO A 620 6.05 22.00 4.09
CA PRO A 620 6.49 20.89 3.24
C PRO A 620 7.96 20.51 3.42
N GLY A 621 8.80 21.47 3.81
CA GLY A 621 10.23 21.23 4.01
C GLY A 621 10.57 20.43 5.27
N ARG A 622 9.67 20.42 6.28
CA ARG A 622 9.89 19.89 7.64
C ARG A 622 11.15 20.43 8.32
N LYS A 623 11.46 21.70 8.09
CA LYS A 623 12.69 22.35 8.59
C LYS A 623 12.39 23.64 9.33
N ARG A 624 11.28 24.30 9.03
CA ARG A 624 10.91 25.58 9.63
C ARG A 624 10.28 25.36 10.98
N LYS A 625 10.54 26.32 11.88
CA LYS A 625 9.93 26.36 13.21
C LYS A 625 8.69 27.24 13.25
N ILE A 626 8.62 28.24 12.38
CA ILE A 626 7.61 29.29 12.39
C ILE A 626 7.28 29.69 10.95
N LEU A 627 6.02 30.02 10.70
CA LEU A 627 5.54 30.80 9.57
C LEU A 627 5.00 32.15 10.07
N ASP A 628 5.42 33.23 9.42
CA ASP A 628 4.84 34.55 9.58
C ASP A 628 3.93 34.85 8.37
N VAL A 629 2.66 35.13 8.63
CA VAL A 629 1.64 35.46 7.63
C VAL A 629 1.12 36.87 7.89
N VAL A 630 0.85 37.63 6.83
CA VAL A 630 0.08 38.88 6.92
C VAL A 630 -1.24 38.66 6.19
N LEU A 631 -2.36 38.83 6.87
CA LEU A 631 -3.70 38.74 6.29
C LEU A 631 -4.45 40.04 6.58
N ALA A 632 -4.85 40.74 5.51
CA ALA A 632 -5.50 42.05 5.62
C ALA A 632 -4.72 43.03 6.53
N GLY A 633 -3.39 43.06 6.40
CA GLY A 633 -2.49 43.91 7.19
C GLY A 633 -2.20 43.44 8.61
N ARG A 634 -2.93 42.44 9.13
CA ARG A 634 -2.68 41.85 10.46
C ARG A 634 -1.64 40.75 10.39
N LYS A 635 -0.73 40.71 11.35
CA LYS A 635 0.36 39.71 11.43
C LYS A 635 -0.07 38.51 12.26
N TYR A 636 0.18 37.32 11.72
CA TYR A 636 -0.06 36.04 12.36
C TYR A 636 1.25 35.25 12.40
N ARG A 637 1.50 34.59 13.52
CA ARG A 637 2.67 33.75 13.73
C ARG A 637 2.22 32.33 14.06
N LEU A 638 2.55 31.38 13.19
CA LEU A 638 2.16 29.98 13.33
C LEU A 638 3.41 29.14 13.65
N PRO A 639 3.51 28.56 14.86
CA PRO A 639 4.59 27.63 15.18
C PRO A 639 4.34 26.30 14.48
N PHE A 640 5.33 25.82 13.71
CA PHE A 640 5.24 24.51 13.06
C PHE A 640 5.65 23.38 14.02
N PRO A 641 5.01 22.21 13.96
CA PRO A 641 5.41 21.06 14.75
C PRO A 641 6.82 20.59 14.36
N GLN A 642 7.53 19.99 15.31
CA GLN A 642 8.93 19.55 15.15
C GLN A 642 9.05 18.05 15.44
N GLY A 643 10.21 17.45 15.11
CA GLY A 643 10.44 16.03 15.36
C GLY A 643 9.50 15.13 14.55
N ALA A 644 8.89 14.14 15.21
CA ALA A 644 7.97 13.18 14.57
C ALA A 644 6.69 13.84 14.02
N GLU A 645 6.33 15.03 14.49
CA GLU A 645 5.16 15.76 14.05
C GLU A 645 5.44 16.71 12.88
N ALA A 646 6.70 16.85 12.47
CA ALA A 646 7.10 17.81 11.44
C ALA A 646 6.38 17.55 10.11
N GLY A 647 5.83 18.63 9.52
CA GLY A 647 5.04 18.57 8.30
C GLY A 647 3.53 18.39 8.52
N ARG A 648 3.05 18.23 9.76
CA ARG A 648 1.62 18.24 10.08
C ARG A 648 1.02 19.65 10.01
N THR A 649 -0.29 19.70 9.75
CA THR A 649 -1.07 20.94 9.75
C THR A 649 -1.12 21.55 11.15
N VAL A 650 -0.98 22.87 11.23
CA VAL A 650 -1.33 23.69 12.40
C VAL A 650 -2.39 24.70 12.01
N SER A 651 -3.11 25.24 13.00
CA SER A 651 -4.05 26.33 12.73
C SER A 651 -4.16 27.33 13.87
N VAL A 652 -4.46 28.58 13.50
CA VAL A 652 -4.79 29.67 14.43
C VAL A 652 -6.10 30.33 14.01
N PRO A 653 -6.89 30.91 14.94
CA PRO A 653 -8.02 31.75 14.58
C PRO A 653 -7.58 32.94 13.71
N ALA A 654 -8.36 33.24 12.68
CA ALA A 654 -8.26 34.48 11.91
C ALA A 654 -9.22 35.49 12.53
N GLU A 655 -8.69 36.43 13.31
CA GLU A 655 -9.51 37.50 13.87
C GLU A 655 -9.93 38.43 12.72
N ARG A 656 -11.24 38.57 12.50
CA ARG A 656 -11.79 39.53 11.52
C ARG A 656 -11.60 40.97 11.96
#